data_AF-A0AAD9XQ41-F1
#
_entry.id   AF-A0AAD9XQ41-F1
#
_cell.length_a   1.000
_cell.length_b   1.000
_cell.length_c   1.000
_cell.angle_alpha   90.00
_cell.angle_beta   90.00
_cell.angle_gamma   90.00
#
_symmetry.space_group_name_H-M   'P 1'
#
loop_
_entity.id
_entity.type
_entity.pdbx_description
1 polymer ?
#
loop_
_entity_poly.entity_id
_entity_poly.type
_entity_poly.pdbx_seq_one_letter_code
_entity_poly.pdbx_strand_id
1 'polypeptide(L)'
;MALNLRQKQTECIIRMLNLNQPVNATGTANEEVYKILIYDRFCQNILSPLIHVKDLRKHGVTLYFLIDKDRKPVHDVPAVYFVQASQQNVQRIIADASASLYDSFHLNFSSSIPRTLLEDLASGTLNSDSIQRISKVCDQYLEFVTLEDNLFSLAQKNSYVQLNDPKAGDREIEEIIEKIVAGLFCVLATLGVVPIIRCPRGGPAEMVASALDQRLRDHLLSKNNLFSEGGNFVSSFQRPILCIFDRNFELSVGIQHDFRYRPLVHDVLGLKLNRLSVHGEKGGMKSFELDSSDPFWVANGWLEFPEVAVEIETQLNKYKKDVDDVNRRTGGTDGAEFDGTDLIGNTKHLMNAVNSLPELTERKQVIDKHTNIATVLLGEIKERSLDSYAKKENDMMVRGGIDRNELLGTLKGKGSKMDKLRFAIIYLISSETINQSEVESVEAALRESEVDTSAFQYVKKIKSLNVSLASVNSASRSNIVDWAEKLYGQSISAVTAGVKNLLASDRQLALTRTVEALVEGKPNPEIDSYLVFDPRAPKSSSGGGSSHLKGPFKEAIVFMIGGGNYMEYGSLQEHAKRQQPIKHVIYGTTEILTGVEFVDQLTLLGQKMGLGNTALKNTGGEFLGLEHKVVPRVVESLTVSDVCLINNRRKVTAVHKANTMKLADSMLLESCREIATKYPSTKHNEITVDNCCMLLVSMPEQFDVMVTPNLYGNLVADTTAGIAGGTIVMPGGNVGAEHAVFEQCASARNAGNDKIMEQKKANPVALLLSSVMMLRHLQLPSFADRLESSVKRLISEVFDDAIANLD
;
A
#
# COMPACT_ATOMS: atom_id res chain seq x y z
N MET A 1 -3.97 -27.14 19.22
CA MET A 1 -3.21 -27.13 17.97
C MET A 1 -2.84 -25.67 17.72
N ALA A 2 -1.60 -25.37 17.34
CA ALA A 2 -1.17 -23.97 17.14
C ALA A 2 -1.96 -23.30 16.02
N LEU A 3 -2.23 -21.99 16.14
CA LEU A 3 -2.78 -21.21 15.03
C LEU A 3 -1.83 -21.27 13.82
N ASN A 4 -2.31 -21.79 12.69
CA ASN A 4 -1.64 -21.73 11.39
C ASN A 4 -2.56 -20.99 10.41
N LEU A 5 -2.26 -19.72 10.17
CA LEU A 5 -3.10 -18.84 9.38
C LEU A 5 -3.16 -19.27 7.91
N ARG A 6 -2.00 -19.62 7.33
CA ARG A 6 -1.90 -20.05 5.94
C ARG A 6 -2.71 -21.31 5.69
N GLN A 7 -2.61 -22.30 6.57
CA GLN A 7 -3.40 -23.53 6.49
C GLN A 7 -4.90 -23.23 6.53
N LYS A 8 -5.36 -22.40 7.48
CA LYS A 8 -6.78 -22.01 7.60
C LYS A 8 -7.28 -21.27 6.36
N GLN A 9 -6.46 -20.38 5.81
CA GLN A 9 -6.77 -19.68 4.57
C GLN A 9 -6.90 -20.66 3.38
N THR A 10 -5.96 -21.60 3.24
CA THR A 10 -6.01 -22.64 2.21
C THR A 10 -7.25 -23.53 2.36
N GLU A 11 -7.62 -23.93 3.58
CA GLU A 11 -8.84 -24.70 3.86
C GLU A 11 -10.10 -23.95 3.37
N CYS A 12 -10.21 -22.65 3.64
CA CYS A 12 -11.31 -21.82 3.13
C CYS A 12 -11.34 -21.75 1.60
N ILE A 13 -10.18 -21.57 0.95
CA ILE A 13 -10.08 -21.53 -0.52
C ILE A 13 -10.50 -22.87 -1.13
N ILE A 14 -10.02 -23.99 -0.60
CA ILE A 14 -10.40 -25.32 -1.10
C ILE A 14 -11.91 -25.53 -0.95
N ARG A 15 -12.48 -25.15 0.20
CA ARG A 15 -13.93 -25.20 0.41
C ARG A 15 -14.67 -24.31 -0.60
N MET A 16 -14.18 -23.11 -0.88
CA MET A 16 -14.74 -22.20 -1.88
C MET A 16 -14.72 -22.82 -3.29
N LEU A 17 -13.58 -23.35 -3.73
CA LEU A 17 -13.43 -24.06 -5.01
C LEU A 17 -14.33 -25.30 -5.10
N ASN A 18 -14.69 -25.87 -3.95
CA ASN A 18 -15.68 -26.93 -3.82
C ASN A 18 -17.12 -26.40 -3.67
N LEU A 19 -17.46 -25.28 -4.30
CA LEU A 19 -18.81 -24.68 -4.27
C LEU A 19 -19.34 -24.40 -2.86
N ASN A 20 -18.41 -24.09 -1.93
CA ASN A 20 -18.63 -23.93 -0.49
C ASN A 20 -19.19 -25.16 0.23
N GLN A 21 -19.03 -26.36 -0.34
CA GLN A 21 -19.37 -27.65 0.26
C GLN A 21 -18.17 -28.25 1.02
N PRO A 22 -18.41 -29.07 2.06
CA PRO A 22 -17.33 -29.80 2.74
C PRO A 22 -16.58 -30.72 1.76
N VAL A 23 -15.28 -30.87 2.02
CA VAL A 23 -14.34 -31.67 1.23
C VAL A 23 -14.37 -33.13 1.73
N ASN A 24 -14.09 -34.10 0.86
CA ASN A 24 -14.06 -35.53 1.23
C ASN A 24 -12.89 -35.84 2.16
N ALA A 25 -12.89 -37.04 2.77
CA ALA A 25 -11.80 -37.51 3.63
C ALA A 25 -10.39 -37.50 2.97
N THR A 26 -10.33 -37.47 1.63
CA THR A 26 -9.10 -37.38 0.82
C THR A 26 -8.67 -35.95 0.47
N GLY A 27 -9.40 -34.92 0.90
CA GLY A 27 -9.12 -33.52 0.54
C GLY A 27 -9.51 -33.13 -0.90
N THR A 28 -10.28 -33.98 -1.59
CA THR A 28 -10.80 -33.76 -2.96
C THR A 28 -12.31 -33.47 -2.97
N ALA A 29 -12.82 -32.88 -4.06
CA ALA A 29 -14.24 -32.58 -4.23
C ALA A 29 -15.14 -33.84 -4.18
N ASN A 30 -16.38 -33.70 -3.70
CA ASN A 30 -17.36 -34.80 -3.57
C ASN A 30 -17.82 -35.37 -4.93
N GLU A 31 -17.77 -34.55 -5.99
CA GLU A 31 -18.10 -34.92 -7.36
C GLU A 31 -17.12 -34.22 -8.32
N GLU A 32 -16.73 -34.90 -9.41
CA GLU A 32 -15.87 -34.37 -10.49
C GLU A 32 -16.58 -33.32 -11.36
N VAL A 33 -17.19 -32.31 -10.73
CA VAL A 33 -17.81 -31.20 -11.46
C VAL A 33 -16.70 -30.29 -11.97
N TYR A 34 -16.56 -30.21 -13.30
CA TYR A 34 -15.70 -29.21 -13.93
C TYR A 34 -16.24 -27.80 -13.67
N LYS A 35 -15.35 -26.85 -13.38
CA LYS A 35 -15.69 -25.48 -12.99
C LYS A 35 -14.77 -24.49 -13.67
N ILE A 36 -15.25 -23.27 -13.81
CA ILE A 36 -14.46 -22.11 -14.25
C ILE A 36 -14.22 -21.20 -13.05
N LEU A 37 -12.99 -20.76 -12.84
CA LEU A 37 -12.63 -19.83 -11.76
C LEU A 37 -12.48 -18.41 -12.32
N ILE A 38 -13.28 -17.47 -11.82
CA ILE A 38 -13.20 -16.06 -12.16
C ILE A 38 -12.70 -15.29 -10.94
N TYR A 39 -11.68 -14.46 -11.10
CA TYR A 39 -11.17 -13.64 -10.00
C TYR A 39 -10.74 -12.25 -10.47
N ASP A 40 -10.61 -11.30 -9.55
CA ASP A 40 -9.93 -10.03 -9.84
C ASP A 40 -8.44 -10.12 -9.50
N ARG A 41 -7.68 -9.04 -9.78
CA ARG A 41 -6.23 -9.02 -9.56
C ARG A 41 -5.87 -9.16 -8.08
N PHE A 42 -6.68 -8.62 -7.17
CA PHE A 42 -6.40 -8.71 -5.75
C PHE A 42 -6.59 -10.16 -5.26
N CYS A 43 -7.70 -10.79 -5.62
CA CYS A 43 -7.99 -12.17 -5.31
C CYS A 43 -7.04 -13.16 -5.99
N GLN A 44 -6.52 -12.81 -7.18
CA GLN A 44 -5.42 -13.55 -7.80
C GLN A 44 -4.17 -13.57 -6.90
N ASN A 45 -3.81 -12.43 -6.31
CA ASN A 45 -2.65 -12.32 -5.41
C ASN A 45 -2.84 -13.08 -4.10
N ILE A 46 -4.10 -13.30 -3.67
CA ILE A 46 -4.43 -14.17 -2.54
C ILE A 46 -4.23 -15.64 -2.91
N LEU A 47 -4.67 -16.06 -4.09
CA LEU A 47 -4.60 -17.46 -4.53
C LEU A 47 -3.18 -17.89 -4.90
N SER A 48 -2.41 -17.03 -5.58
CA SER A 48 -1.14 -17.42 -6.20
C SER A 48 -0.10 -18.02 -5.24
N PRO A 49 0.04 -17.57 -3.98
CA PRO A 49 1.00 -18.17 -3.03
C PRO A 49 0.47 -19.43 -2.33
N LEU A 50 -0.81 -19.77 -2.51
CA LEU A 50 -1.51 -20.81 -1.76
C LEU A 50 -1.81 -22.05 -2.60
N ILE A 51 -2.13 -21.86 -3.87
CA ILE A 51 -2.52 -22.96 -4.76
C ILE A 51 -1.85 -22.81 -6.12
N HIS A 52 -1.06 -23.81 -6.51
CA HIS A 52 -0.45 -23.83 -7.84
C HIS A 52 -1.48 -24.20 -8.91
N VAL A 53 -1.20 -23.82 -10.15
CA VAL A 53 -2.06 -24.14 -11.32
C VAL A 53 -2.27 -25.66 -11.46
N LYS A 54 -1.26 -26.47 -11.13
CA LYS A 54 -1.36 -27.94 -11.15
C LYS A 54 -2.39 -28.47 -10.12
N ASP A 55 -2.59 -27.75 -9.03
CA ASP A 55 -3.48 -28.15 -7.94
C ASP A 55 -4.93 -27.71 -8.18
N LEU A 56 -5.15 -26.59 -8.90
CA LEU A 56 -6.50 -26.16 -9.31
C LEU A 56 -7.29 -27.27 -10.03
N ARG A 57 -6.60 -28.05 -10.88
CA ARG A 57 -7.21 -29.20 -11.58
C ARG A 57 -7.70 -30.28 -10.63
N LYS A 58 -7.02 -30.51 -9.50
CA LYS A 58 -7.45 -31.48 -8.48
C LYS A 58 -8.76 -31.08 -7.80
N HIS A 59 -9.15 -29.81 -7.91
CA HIS A 59 -10.41 -29.27 -7.38
C HIS A 59 -11.49 -29.04 -8.46
N GLY A 60 -11.26 -29.56 -9.68
CA GLY A 60 -12.21 -29.47 -10.79
C GLY A 60 -12.14 -28.16 -11.58
N VAL A 61 -11.19 -27.26 -11.30
CA VAL A 61 -11.04 -26.01 -12.05
C VAL A 61 -10.29 -26.28 -13.36
N THR A 62 -10.97 -26.13 -14.49
CA THR A 62 -10.42 -26.39 -15.83
C THR A 62 -9.88 -25.14 -16.51
N LEU A 63 -10.59 -24.02 -16.32
CA LEU A 63 -10.24 -22.70 -16.85
C LEU A 63 -10.29 -21.67 -15.73
N TYR A 64 -9.45 -20.64 -15.84
CA TYR A 64 -9.48 -19.51 -14.93
C TYR A 64 -9.21 -18.20 -15.67
N PHE A 65 -9.89 -17.14 -15.27
CA PHE A 65 -9.82 -15.85 -15.94
C PHE A 65 -9.88 -14.68 -14.95
N LEU A 66 -9.22 -13.58 -15.31
CA LEU A 66 -9.51 -12.30 -14.67
C LEU A 66 -10.92 -11.83 -15.05
N ILE A 67 -11.64 -11.24 -14.09
CA ILE A 67 -13.01 -10.71 -14.28
C ILE A 67 -13.10 -9.58 -15.31
N ASP A 68 -12.00 -8.84 -15.51
CA ASP A 68 -11.88 -7.74 -16.48
C ASP A 68 -11.69 -8.21 -17.93
N LYS A 69 -11.35 -9.49 -18.17
CA LYS A 69 -11.16 -10.03 -19.51
C LYS A 69 -12.48 -10.33 -20.22
N ASP A 70 -12.45 -10.33 -21.55
CA ASP A 70 -13.53 -10.91 -22.34
C ASP A 70 -13.43 -12.43 -22.32
N ARG A 71 -14.58 -13.08 -22.11
CA ARG A 71 -14.68 -14.53 -21.91
C ARG A 71 -15.72 -15.08 -22.87
N LYS A 72 -15.42 -16.23 -23.45
CA LYS A 72 -16.38 -16.96 -24.29
C LYS A 72 -17.38 -17.71 -23.40
N PRO A 73 -18.65 -17.81 -23.79
CA PRO A 73 -19.63 -18.60 -23.05
C PRO A 73 -19.24 -20.07 -23.00
N VAL A 74 -19.49 -20.70 -21.84
CA VAL A 74 -19.39 -22.13 -21.58
C VAL A 74 -20.62 -22.53 -20.77
N HIS A 75 -21.74 -22.72 -21.48
CA HIS A 75 -23.09 -22.77 -20.89
C HIS A 75 -23.35 -23.95 -19.94
N ASP A 76 -22.60 -25.05 -20.06
CA ASP A 76 -22.84 -26.28 -19.27
C ASP A 76 -21.93 -26.40 -18.03
N VAL A 77 -21.17 -25.34 -17.72
CA VAL A 77 -20.14 -25.38 -16.67
C VAL A 77 -20.41 -24.31 -15.62
N PRO A 78 -20.43 -24.65 -14.31
CA PRO A 78 -20.55 -23.68 -13.23
C PRO A 78 -19.30 -22.80 -13.11
N ALA A 79 -19.50 -21.55 -12.71
CA ALA A 79 -18.43 -20.59 -12.46
C ALA A 79 -18.34 -20.20 -10.98
N VAL A 80 -17.13 -20.29 -10.42
CA VAL A 80 -16.76 -19.81 -9.09
C VAL A 80 -16.14 -18.43 -9.25
N TYR A 81 -16.80 -17.40 -8.73
CA TYR A 81 -16.25 -16.04 -8.67
C TYR A 81 -15.60 -15.85 -7.30
N PHE A 82 -14.35 -15.41 -7.28
CA PHE A 82 -13.63 -14.97 -6.08
C PHE A 82 -13.10 -13.55 -6.30
N VAL A 83 -13.81 -12.55 -5.77
CA VAL A 83 -13.60 -11.14 -6.10
C VAL A 83 -13.77 -10.22 -4.89
N GLN A 84 -13.20 -9.02 -4.94
CA GLN A 84 -13.50 -7.97 -3.98
C GLN A 84 -14.93 -7.46 -4.14
N ALA A 85 -15.54 -7.05 -3.03
CA ALA A 85 -16.86 -6.42 -3.02
C ALA A 85 -16.76 -4.97 -3.52
N SER A 86 -16.71 -4.81 -4.84
CA SER A 86 -16.65 -3.51 -5.52
C SER A 86 -17.81 -3.33 -6.49
N GLN A 87 -18.20 -2.07 -6.73
CA GLN A 87 -19.23 -1.74 -7.70
C GLN A 87 -18.88 -2.27 -9.10
N GLN A 88 -17.62 -2.15 -9.52
CA GLN A 88 -17.15 -2.64 -10.81
C GLN A 88 -17.32 -4.17 -10.95
N ASN A 89 -16.94 -4.93 -9.93
CA ASN A 89 -17.08 -6.38 -9.94
C ASN A 89 -18.55 -6.81 -9.96
N VAL A 90 -19.41 -6.15 -9.16
CA VAL A 90 -20.85 -6.42 -9.15
C VAL A 90 -21.48 -6.17 -10.51
N GLN A 91 -21.16 -5.05 -11.17
CA GLN A 91 -21.65 -4.75 -12.52
C GLN A 91 -21.19 -5.77 -13.55
N ARG A 92 -19.93 -6.23 -13.45
CA ARG A 92 -19.41 -7.26 -14.35
C ARG A 92 -20.09 -8.62 -14.14
N ILE A 93 -20.38 -8.99 -12.89
CA ILE A 93 -21.15 -10.20 -12.57
C ILE A 93 -22.56 -10.14 -13.16
N ILE A 94 -23.26 -9.00 -13.01
CA ILE A 94 -24.59 -8.79 -13.60
C ILE A 94 -24.52 -8.95 -15.13
N ALA A 95 -23.53 -8.32 -15.78
CA ALA A 95 -23.34 -8.43 -17.22
C ALA A 95 -23.09 -9.88 -17.66
N ASP A 96 -22.22 -10.62 -16.97
CA ASP A 96 -21.91 -12.01 -17.29
C ASP A 96 -23.13 -12.94 -17.09
N ALA A 97 -23.92 -12.70 -16.03
CA ALA A 97 -25.15 -13.44 -15.77
C ALA A 97 -26.22 -13.16 -16.83
N SER A 98 -26.39 -11.89 -17.23
CA SER A 98 -27.33 -11.49 -18.29
C SER A 98 -26.96 -12.11 -19.65
N ALA A 99 -25.66 -12.19 -19.96
CA ALA A 99 -25.13 -12.82 -21.17
C ALA A 99 -25.15 -14.36 -21.10
N SER A 100 -25.58 -14.94 -19.97
CA SER A 100 -25.63 -16.38 -19.73
C SER A 100 -24.30 -17.08 -20.02
N LEU A 101 -23.17 -16.48 -19.61
CA LEU A 101 -21.84 -17.02 -19.93
C LEU A 101 -21.61 -18.42 -19.37
N TYR A 102 -22.25 -18.78 -18.26
CA TYR A 102 -22.06 -20.02 -17.52
C TYR A 102 -23.40 -20.61 -17.09
N ASP A 103 -23.40 -21.89 -16.72
CA ASP A 103 -24.59 -22.59 -16.22
C ASP A 103 -25.15 -21.90 -14.96
N SER A 104 -24.29 -21.80 -13.95
CA SER A 104 -24.58 -21.26 -12.62
C SER A 104 -23.40 -20.48 -12.04
N PHE A 105 -23.71 -19.50 -11.18
CA PHE A 105 -22.78 -18.52 -10.65
C PHE A 105 -22.67 -18.68 -9.14
N HIS A 106 -21.48 -19.03 -8.66
CA HIS A 106 -21.13 -19.13 -7.24
C HIS A 106 -20.29 -17.91 -6.85
N LEU A 107 -20.92 -16.93 -6.24
CA LEU A 107 -20.31 -15.64 -5.92
C LEU A 107 -19.64 -15.69 -4.55
N ASN A 108 -18.34 -15.47 -4.52
CA ASN A 108 -17.55 -15.44 -3.29
C ASN A 108 -16.81 -14.10 -3.20
N PHE A 109 -17.19 -13.29 -2.20
CA PHE A 109 -16.54 -12.03 -1.93
C PHE A 109 -15.39 -12.21 -0.95
N SER A 110 -14.25 -11.56 -1.20
CA SER A 110 -13.07 -11.63 -0.32
C SER A 110 -13.35 -11.07 1.08
N SER A 111 -14.16 -10.03 1.18
CA SER A 111 -14.69 -9.47 2.43
C SER A 111 -16.20 -9.61 2.50
N SER A 112 -16.81 -9.08 3.57
CA SER A 112 -18.27 -8.95 3.61
C SER A 112 -18.77 -7.95 2.57
N ILE A 113 -19.79 -8.33 1.80
CA ILE A 113 -20.42 -7.44 0.82
C ILE A 113 -21.29 -6.37 1.52
N PRO A 114 -21.08 -5.07 1.23
CA PRO A 114 -21.97 -4.01 1.70
C PRO A 114 -23.41 -4.23 1.22
N ARG A 115 -24.38 -3.91 2.07
CA ARG A 115 -25.81 -4.12 1.77
C ARG A 115 -26.26 -3.42 0.49
N THR A 116 -25.75 -2.22 0.23
CA THR A 116 -26.04 -1.46 -0.99
C THR A 116 -25.59 -2.21 -2.24
N LEU A 117 -24.38 -2.78 -2.25
CA LEU A 117 -23.88 -3.57 -3.38
C LEU A 117 -24.63 -4.90 -3.55
N LEU A 118 -25.11 -5.50 -2.46
CA LEU A 118 -25.94 -6.70 -2.53
C LEU A 118 -27.33 -6.39 -3.12
N GLU A 119 -27.92 -5.25 -2.77
CA GLU A 119 -29.19 -4.76 -3.32
C GLU A 119 -29.04 -4.40 -4.82
N ASP A 120 -27.90 -3.82 -5.21
CA ASP A 120 -27.56 -3.56 -6.62
C ASP A 120 -27.43 -4.86 -7.42
N LEU A 121 -26.74 -5.87 -6.87
CA LEU A 121 -26.60 -7.20 -7.49
C LEU A 121 -27.97 -7.86 -7.69
N ALA A 122 -28.81 -7.84 -6.65
CA ALA A 122 -30.15 -8.42 -6.71
C ALA A 122 -31.03 -7.70 -7.74
N SER A 123 -31.06 -6.37 -7.71
CA SER A 123 -31.86 -5.57 -8.64
C SER A 123 -31.39 -5.73 -10.09
N GLY A 124 -30.07 -5.71 -10.31
CA GLY A 124 -29.49 -5.89 -11.64
C GLY A 124 -29.81 -7.24 -12.27
N THR A 125 -29.68 -8.32 -11.49
CA THR A 125 -29.96 -9.69 -11.98
C THR A 125 -31.46 -10.00 -12.10
N LEU A 126 -32.32 -9.33 -11.33
CA LEU A 126 -33.77 -9.37 -11.53
C LEU A 126 -34.18 -8.68 -12.83
N ASN A 127 -33.64 -7.48 -13.09
CA ASN A 127 -33.98 -6.71 -14.30
C ASN A 127 -33.52 -7.38 -15.60
N SER A 128 -32.51 -8.24 -15.54
CA SER A 128 -32.01 -9.03 -16.67
C SER A 128 -32.58 -10.45 -16.72
N ASP A 129 -33.59 -10.78 -15.91
CA ASP A 129 -34.18 -12.12 -15.80
C ASP A 129 -33.13 -13.24 -15.64
N SER A 130 -32.07 -12.97 -14.86
CA SER A 130 -30.93 -13.88 -14.68
C SER A 130 -30.66 -14.26 -13.22
N ILE A 131 -31.53 -13.85 -12.29
CA ILE A 131 -31.39 -14.12 -10.85
C ILE A 131 -31.28 -15.62 -10.54
N GLN A 132 -32.02 -16.46 -11.27
CA GLN A 132 -32.05 -17.92 -11.13
C GLN A 132 -30.70 -18.59 -11.42
N ARG A 133 -29.77 -17.89 -12.07
CA ARG A 133 -28.40 -18.38 -12.32
C ARG A 133 -27.48 -18.16 -11.13
N ILE A 134 -27.83 -17.27 -10.20
CA ILE A 134 -27.04 -17.04 -8.99
C ILE A 134 -27.34 -18.16 -8.00
N SER A 135 -26.41 -19.12 -7.89
CA SER A 135 -26.58 -20.30 -7.03
C SER A 135 -26.30 -19.99 -5.56
N LYS A 136 -25.25 -19.19 -5.30
CA LYS A 136 -24.82 -18.88 -3.94
C LYS A 136 -24.09 -17.54 -3.89
N VAL A 137 -24.25 -16.83 -2.77
CA VAL A 137 -23.49 -15.63 -2.42
C VAL A 137 -22.86 -15.86 -1.05
N CYS A 138 -21.53 -15.75 -0.97
CA CYS A 138 -20.77 -16.03 0.24
C CYS A 138 -19.74 -14.93 0.51
N ASP A 139 -19.66 -14.50 1.76
CA ASP A 139 -18.54 -13.72 2.29
C ASP A 139 -17.45 -14.68 2.77
N GLN A 140 -16.25 -14.64 2.18
CA GLN A 140 -15.17 -15.57 2.52
C GLN A 140 -14.26 -15.09 3.64
N TYR A 141 -14.18 -13.78 3.89
CA TYR A 141 -13.28 -13.16 4.87
C TYR A 141 -11.80 -13.48 4.64
N LEU A 142 -11.37 -13.49 3.37
CA LEU A 142 -10.01 -13.81 2.92
C LEU A 142 -9.26 -12.61 2.34
N GLU A 143 -9.65 -11.38 2.69
CA GLU A 143 -9.06 -10.12 2.19
C GLU A 143 -7.64 -9.84 2.75
N PHE A 144 -6.72 -10.80 2.60
CA PHE A 144 -5.31 -10.71 2.98
C PHE A 144 -4.51 -11.81 2.25
N VAL A 145 -3.20 -11.61 2.10
CA VAL A 145 -2.28 -12.55 1.45
C VAL A 145 -1.41 -13.21 2.51
N THR A 146 -1.23 -14.53 2.46
CA THR A 146 -0.21 -15.24 3.25
C THR A 146 0.94 -15.70 2.36
N LEU A 147 2.17 -15.46 2.80
CA LEU A 147 3.39 -15.85 2.07
C LEU A 147 4.13 -17.01 2.75
N GLU A 148 4.01 -17.07 4.07
CA GLU A 148 4.55 -18.11 4.95
C GLU A 148 3.46 -18.55 5.93
N ASP A 149 3.68 -19.64 6.66
CA ASP A 149 2.68 -20.19 7.59
C ASP A 149 2.18 -19.18 8.63
N ASN A 150 3.10 -18.30 9.06
CA ASN A 150 2.89 -17.30 10.11
C ASN A 150 3.15 -15.85 9.61
N LEU A 151 3.08 -15.61 8.30
CA LEU A 151 3.28 -14.29 7.69
C LEU A 151 2.09 -13.90 6.83
N PHE A 152 1.47 -12.74 7.10
CA PHE A 152 0.43 -12.19 6.25
C PHE A 152 0.63 -10.71 5.91
N SER A 153 -0.03 -10.28 4.83
CA SER A 153 -0.11 -8.89 4.40
C SER A 153 -1.54 -8.54 4.03
N LEU A 154 -1.99 -7.33 4.37
CA LEU A 154 -3.27 -6.83 3.87
C LEU A 154 -3.19 -6.38 2.40
N ALA A 155 -1.99 -6.35 1.82
CA ALA A 155 -1.72 -5.86 0.46
C ALA A 155 -2.27 -4.43 0.22
N GLN A 156 -2.24 -3.60 1.26
CA GLN A 156 -2.69 -2.22 1.26
C GLN A 156 -1.52 -1.29 0.98
N LYS A 157 -1.41 -0.87 -0.28
CA LYS A 157 -0.29 -0.07 -0.76
C LYS A 157 -0.27 1.33 -0.17
N ASN A 158 0.92 1.84 0.11
CA ASN A 158 1.16 3.22 0.54
C ASN A 158 0.46 3.64 1.83
N SER A 159 0.06 2.69 2.69
CA SER A 159 -0.62 3.01 3.96
C SER A 159 0.20 3.97 4.83
N TYR A 160 1.54 3.84 4.87
CA TYR A 160 2.41 4.76 5.61
C TYR A 160 2.36 6.17 5.04
N VAL A 161 2.44 6.32 3.71
CA VAL A 161 2.31 7.62 3.06
C VAL A 161 0.96 8.24 3.37
N GLN A 162 -0.13 7.49 3.22
CA GLN A 162 -1.46 8.02 3.40
C GLN A 162 -1.74 8.44 4.85
N LEU A 163 -1.22 7.68 5.83
CA LEU A 163 -1.38 7.99 7.26
C LEU A 163 -0.48 9.15 7.74
N ASN A 164 0.62 9.44 7.03
CA ASN A 164 1.59 10.47 7.41
C ASN A 164 1.60 11.67 6.44
N ASP A 165 0.66 11.73 5.48
CA ASP A 165 0.56 12.85 4.56
C ASP A 165 0.11 14.10 5.33
N PRO A 166 0.91 15.19 5.35
CA PRO A 166 0.52 16.43 6.05
C PRO A 166 -0.73 17.09 5.46
N LYS A 167 -1.17 16.69 4.27
CA LYS A 167 -2.40 17.18 3.62
C LYS A 167 -3.60 16.27 3.83
N ALA A 168 -3.43 15.09 4.43
CA ALA A 168 -4.54 14.15 4.62
C ALA A 168 -5.58 14.74 5.58
N GLY A 169 -6.84 14.70 5.16
CA GLY A 169 -7.97 15.09 6.02
C GLY A 169 -8.44 13.95 6.92
N ASP A 170 -9.18 14.26 7.99
CA ASP A 170 -9.69 13.27 8.95
C ASP A 170 -10.46 12.12 8.27
N ARG A 171 -11.29 12.46 7.28
CA ARG A 171 -12.05 11.46 6.50
C ARG A 171 -11.16 10.47 5.76
N GLU A 172 -10.07 10.95 5.15
CA GLU A 172 -9.15 10.08 4.42
C GLU A 172 -8.42 9.14 5.38
N ILE A 173 -8.02 9.65 6.55
CA ILE A 173 -7.44 8.83 7.63
C ILE A 173 -8.45 7.78 8.08
N GLU A 174 -9.70 8.16 8.38
CA GLU A 174 -10.76 7.23 8.77
C GLU A 174 -10.99 6.14 7.71
N GLU A 175 -10.99 6.48 6.42
CA GLU A 175 -11.13 5.52 5.31
C GLU A 175 -9.97 4.50 5.27
N ILE A 176 -8.74 4.94 5.54
CA ILE A 176 -7.57 4.06 5.59
C ILE A 176 -7.64 3.15 6.82
N ILE A 177 -7.99 3.70 7.98
CA ILE A 177 -8.15 2.95 9.23
C ILE A 177 -9.22 1.87 9.06
N GLU A 178 -10.38 2.20 8.48
CA GLU A 178 -11.44 1.22 8.23
C GLU A 178 -10.99 0.10 7.30
N LYS A 179 -10.20 0.39 6.26
CA LYS A 179 -9.60 -0.63 5.39
C LYS A 179 -8.67 -1.56 6.17
N ILE A 180 -7.80 -1.02 7.03
CA ILE A 180 -6.89 -1.84 7.86
C ILE A 180 -7.71 -2.73 8.81
N VAL A 181 -8.72 -2.15 9.47
CA VAL A 181 -9.61 -2.86 10.39
C VAL A 181 -10.38 -3.97 9.68
N ALA A 182 -10.89 -3.74 8.46
CA ALA A 182 -11.58 -4.75 7.66
C ALA A 182 -10.67 -5.94 7.32
N GLY A 183 -9.42 -5.67 6.94
CA GLY A 183 -8.42 -6.71 6.66
C GLY A 183 -8.04 -7.52 7.91
N LEU A 184 -7.79 -6.84 9.03
CA LEU A 184 -7.52 -7.51 10.32
C LEU A 184 -8.73 -8.34 10.79
N PHE A 185 -9.95 -7.83 10.60
CA PHE A 185 -11.16 -8.58 10.89
C PHE A 185 -11.25 -9.85 10.05
N CYS A 186 -10.90 -9.81 8.76
CA CYS A 186 -10.84 -10.99 7.89
C CYS A 186 -9.84 -12.04 8.41
N VAL A 187 -8.66 -11.62 8.86
CA VAL A 187 -7.65 -12.51 9.47
C VAL A 187 -8.20 -13.18 10.72
N LEU A 188 -8.80 -12.40 11.63
CA LEU A 188 -9.36 -12.93 12.87
C LEU A 188 -10.55 -13.86 12.62
N ALA A 189 -11.43 -13.53 11.67
CA ALA A 189 -12.54 -14.37 11.24
C ALA A 189 -12.05 -15.69 10.63
N THR A 190 -11.00 -15.66 9.80
CA THR A 190 -10.38 -16.87 9.24
C THR A 190 -9.76 -17.77 10.32
N LEU A 191 -9.16 -17.17 11.35
CA LEU A 191 -8.63 -17.91 12.51
C LEU A 191 -9.74 -18.38 13.47
N GLY A 192 -10.92 -17.76 13.44
CA GLY A 192 -12.01 -18.01 14.38
C GLY A 192 -11.69 -17.54 15.80
N VAL A 193 -10.86 -16.51 15.98
CA VAL A 193 -10.37 -16.06 17.29
C VAL A 193 -10.73 -14.59 17.58
N VAL A 194 -10.99 -14.29 18.86
CA VAL A 194 -11.14 -12.92 19.37
C VAL A 194 -9.99 -12.62 20.34
N PRO A 195 -8.99 -11.81 19.93
CA PRO A 195 -7.79 -11.58 20.73
C PRO A 195 -8.05 -10.59 21.87
N ILE A 196 -7.08 -10.46 22.79
CA ILE A 196 -6.90 -9.27 23.63
C ILE A 196 -5.97 -8.33 22.87
N ILE A 197 -6.37 -7.07 22.67
CA ILE A 197 -5.61 -6.13 21.83
C ILE A 197 -4.73 -5.26 22.71
N ARG A 198 -3.46 -5.12 22.33
CA ARG A 198 -2.46 -4.25 22.95
C ARG A 198 -1.85 -3.34 21.89
N CYS A 199 -1.74 -2.06 22.18
CA CYS A 199 -1.11 -1.09 21.30
C CYS A 199 -0.46 0.04 22.12
N PRO A 200 0.53 0.76 21.57
CA PRO A 200 0.97 2.02 22.16
C PRO A 200 -0.18 3.04 22.17
N ARG A 201 -0.05 4.06 23.02
CA ARG A 201 -0.97 5.21 23.02
C ARG A 201 -0.67 6.13 21.85
N GLY A 202 -1.73 6.61 21.23
CA GLY A 202 -1.75 7.56 20.14
C GLY A 202 -1.38 6.98 18.78
N GLY A 203 -1.51 7.82 17.75
CA GLY A 203 -1.24 7.48 16.36
C GLY A 203 -2.16 6.40 15.75
N PRO A 204 -1.78 5.87 14.57
CA PRO A 204 -2.60 4.91 13.83
C PRO A 204 -2.87 3.60 14.58
N ALA A 205 -1.93 3.16 15.43
CA ALA A 205 -2.07 1.91 16.19
C ALA A 205 -3.24 1.95 17.17
N GLU A 206 -3.44 3.05 17.89
CA GLU A 206 -4.60 3.23 18.78
C GLU A 206 -5.91 3.33 17.98
N MET A 207 -5.91 4.08 16.86
CA MET A 207 -7.10 4.24 16.01
C MET A 207 -7.58 2.89 15.46
N VAL A 208 -6.66 2.07 14.92
CA VAL A 208 -6.97 0.71 14.45
C VAL A 208 -7.41 -0.19 15.61
N ALA A 209 -6.73 -0.15 16.76
CA ALA A 209 -7.07 -0.99 17.91
C ALA A 209 -8.48 -0.69 18.43
N SER A 210 -8.83 0.59 18.56
CA SER A 210 -10.14 1.04 19.02
C SER A 210 -11.26 0.69 18.05
N ALA A 211 -11.07 0.96 16.75
CA ALA A 211 -12.05 0.63 15.72
C ALA A 211 -12.23 -0.89 15.57
N LEU A 212 -11.15 -1.68 15.66
CA LEU A 212 -11.22 -3.15 15.63
C LEU A 212 -11.91 -3.72 16.88
N ASP A 213 -11.64 -3.18 18.08
CA ASP A 213 -12.35 -3.57 19.30
C ASP A 213 -13.86 -3.33 19.16
N GLN A 214 -14.25 -2.16 18.68
CA GLN A 214 -15.65 -1.83 18.46
C GLN A 214 -16.30 -2.76 17.42
N ARG A 215 -15.64 -3.01 16.28
CA ARG A 215 -16.13 -3.94 15.25
C ARG A 215 -16.29 -5.37 15.76
N LEU A 216 -15.35 -5.87 16.56
CA LEU A 216 -15.43 -7.20 17.16
C LEU A 216 -16.57 -7.30 18.17
N ARG A 217 -16.77 -6.28 19.01
CA ARG A 217 -17.90 -6.22 19.95
C ARG A 217 -19.24 -6.26 19.23
N ASP A 218 -19.40 -5.44 18.21
CA ASP A 218 -20.66 -5.38 17.46
C ASP A 218 -20.94 -6.72 16.76
N HIS A 219 -19.90 -7.36 16.23
CA HIS A 219 -20.03 -8.67 15.61
C HIS A 219 -20.36 -9.79 16.62
N LEU A 220 -19.79 -9.75 17.83
CA LEU A 220 -20.10 -10.71 18.90
C LEU A 220 -21.56 -10.65 19.37
N LEU A 221 -22.20 -9.49 19.24
CA LEU A 221 -23.62 -9.29 19.55
C LEU A 221 -24.54 -9.67 18.37
N SER A 222 -23.98 -9.92 17.19
CA SER A 222 -24.76 -10.25 15.99
C SER A 222 -25.28 -11.69 16.02
N LYS A 223 -26.43 -11.94 15.36
CA LYS A 223 -27.01 -13.29 15.25
C LYS A 223 -26.13 -14.25 14.46
N ASN A 224 -25.36 -13.74 13.50
CA ASN A 224 -24.46 -14.50 12.63
C ASN A 224 -23.00 -14.35 13.09
N ASN A 225 -22.76 -14.53 14.39
CA ASN A 225 -21.44 -14.40 14.98
C ASN A 225 -20.48 -15.46 14.41
N LEU A 226 -19.43 -15.01 13.72
CA LEU A 226 -18.37 -15.85 13.16
C LEU A 226 -17.45 -16.47 14.23
N PHE A 227 -17.51 -15.98 15.47
CA PHE A 227 -16.65 -16.38 16.59
C PHE A 227 -17.36 -17.28 17.62
N SER A 228 -18.46 -17.93 17.25
CA SER A 228 -19.20 -18.83 18.15
C SER A 228 -18.39 -20.10 18.47
N GLU A 229 -18.29 -20.47 19.75
CA GLU A 229 -17.65 -21.70 20.27
C GLU A 229 -18.47 -22.98 19.96
N GLY A 230 -18.95 -23.12 18.73
CA GLY A 230 -19.84 -24.20 18.30
C GLY A 230 -19.14 -25.27 17.47
N GLY A 231 -18.43 -26.20 18.14
CA GLY A 231 -17.92 -27.43 17.51
C GLY A 231 -16.71 -28.04 18.21
N ASN A 232 -16.93 -28.84 19.27
CA ASN A 232 -16.01 -29.85 19.82
C ASN A 232 -14.49 -29.52 19.87
N PHE A 233 -14.11 -28.34 20.38
CA PHE A 233 -12.75 -28.11 20.86
C PHE A 233 -12.76 -27.51 22.27
N VAL A 234 -12.58 -28.38 23.26
CA VAL A 234 -12.24 -28.08 24.67
C VAL A 234 -10.75 -27.66 24.80
N SER A 235 -10.16 -27.08 23.76
CA SER A 235 -8.79 -26.56 23.76
C SER A 235 -8.81 -25.18 23.08
N SER A 236 -8.68 -24.05 23.74
CA SER A 236 -7.75 -23.75 24.83
C SER A 236 -8.18 -22.47 25.56
N PHE A 237 -8.17 -22.53 26.89
CA PHE A 237 -8.44 -21.45 27.85
C PHE A 237 -7.53 -20.19 27.76
N GLN A 238 -6.82 -19.94 26.64
CA GLN A 238 -5.99 -18.76 26.45
C GLN A 238 -6.24 -18.13 25.09
N ARG A 239 -6.94 -17.00 25.09
CA ARG A 239 -7.10 -16.14 23.91
C ARG A 239 -5.73 -15.62 23.45
N PRO A 240 -5.48 -15.49 22.13
CA PRO A 240 -4.26 -14.87 21.66
C PRO A 240 -4.21 -13.38 22.04
N ILE A 241 -3.00 -12.85 22.15
CA ILE A 241 -2.76 -11.41 22.23
C ILE A 241 -2.55 -10.84 20.82
N LEU A 242 -3.20 -9.73 20.49
CA LEU A 242 -2.95 -8.96 19.27
C LEU A 242 -2.15 -7.71 19.64
N CYS A 243 -0.89 -7.65 19.23
CA CYS A 243 -0.01 -6.51 19.45
C CYS A 243 0.04 -5.66 18.17
N ILE A 244 -0.47 -4.43 18.21
CA ILE A 244 -0.50 -3.51 17.07
C ILE A 244 0.57 -2.43 17.24
N PHE A 245 1.35 -2.22 16.19
CA PHE A 245 2.42 -1.23 16.11
C PHE A 245 2.25 -0.36 14.87
N ASP A 246 2.80 0.85 14.91
CA ASP A 246 2.97 1.73 13.75
C ASP A 246 4.44 1.70 13.31
N ARG A 247 4.72 1.83 12.01
CA ARG A 247 6.07 1.73 11.46
C ARG A 247 7.06 2.72 12.07
N ASN A 248 6.59 3.86 12.57
CA ASN A 248 7.44 4.81 13.29
C ASN A 248 8.12 4.19 14.53
N PHE A 249 7.54 3.12 15.10
CA PHE A 249 8.07 2.38 16.25
C PHE A 249 9.53 1.93 16.07
N GLU A 250 9.88 1.44 14.87
CA GLU A 250 11.25 1.01 14.57
C GLU A 250 11.56 1.21 13.08
N LEU A 251 11.80 2.48 12.69
CA LEU A 251 12.03 2.87 11.29
C LEU A 251 13.28 2.23 10.67
N SER A 252 14.34 2.03 11.45
CA SER A 252 15.62 1.48 10.96
C SER A 252 15.44 0.13 10.28
N VAL A 253 14.52 -0.70 10.78
CA VAL A 253 14.30 -2.04 10.24
C VAL A 253 13.73 -2.01 8.83
N GLY A 254 12.90 -1.01 8.51
CA GLY A 254 12.39 -0.79 7.15
C GLY A 254 13.43 -0.29 6.16
N ILE A 255 14.65 0.05 6.61
CA ILE A 255 15.66 0.75 5.81
C ILE A 255 16.97 -0.01 5.72
N GLN A 256 17.41 -0.71 6.77
CA GLN A 256 18.71 -1.38 6.81
C GLN A 256 18.82 -2.54 5.80
N HIS A 257 20.05 -2.87 5.41
CA HIS A 257 20.37 -4.07 4.64
C HIS A 257 20.45 -5.29 5.56
N ASP A 258 19.81 -6.39 5.16
CA ASP A 258 19.92 -7.69 5.83
C ASP A 258 20.69 -8.65 4.92
N PHE A 259 21.70 -9.33 5.47
CA PHE A 259 22.61 -10.19 4.71
C PHE A 259 22.24 -11.68 4.74
N ARG A 260 21.11 -12.02 5.37
CA ARG A 260 20.52 -13.36 5.31
C ARG A 260 19.82 -13.59 3.98
N TYR A 261 19.84 -14.82 3.51
CA TYR A 261 19.48 -15.15 2.13
C TYR A 261 18.08 -14.70 1.71
N ARG A 262 17.05 -14.96 2.53
CA ARG A 262 15.66 -14.62 2.20
C ARG A 262 15.39 -13.10 2.22
N PRO A 263 15.71 -12.36 3.29
CA PRO A 263 15.66 -10.90 3.26
C PRO A 263 16.44 -10.29 2.10
N LEU A 264 17.64 -10.79 1.81
CA LEU A 264 18.51 -10.27 0.76
C LEU A 264 17.94 -10.52 -0.65
N VAL A 265 17.38 -11.71 -0.92
CA VAL A 265 16.68 -12.00 -2.19
C VAL A 265 15.44 -11.11 -2.33
N HIS A 266 14.71 -10.84 -1.25
CA HIS A 266 13.56 -9.94 -1.27
C HIS A 266 13.97 -8.51 -1.60
N ASP A 267 14.96 -7.97 -0.89
CA ASP A 267 15.38 -6.58 -1.00
C ASP A 267 16.12 -6.28 -2.31
N VAL A 268 17.03 -7.16 -2.73
CA VAL A 268 17.93 -6.92 -3.87
C VAL A 268 17.31 -7.37 -5.20
N LEU A 269 16.61 -8.51 -5.21
CA LEU A 269 16.08 -9.09 -6.46
C LEU A 269 14.57 -8.93 -6.61
N GLY A 270 13.89 -8.31 -5.64
CA GLY A 270 12.47 -7.96 -5.75
C GLY A 270 11.52 -9.15 -5.66
N LEU A 271 11.75 -10.08 -4.72
CA LEU A 271 10.81 -11.19 -4.45
C LEU A 271 9.42 -10.64 -4.09
N LYS A 272 8.39 -10.98 -4.88
CA LYS A 272 7.00 -10.60 -4.62
C LYS A 272 6.08 -11.80 -4.84
N LEU A 273 5.14 -12.02 -3.90
CA LEU A 273 4.17 -13.12 -3.97
C LEU A 273 4.83 -14.50 -4.19
N ASN A 274 5.96 -14.76 -3.52
CA ASN A 274 6.77 -15.98 -3.68
C ASN A 274 7.26 -16.22 -5.11
N ARG A 275 7.29 -15.18 -5.96
CA ARG A 275 7.81 -15.26 -7.33
C ARG A 275 8.96 -14.27 -7.50
N LEU A 276 10.05 -14.79 -8.05
CA LEU A 276 11.24 -14.05 -8.40
C LEU A 276 11.43 -14.10 -9.92
N SER A 277 11.85 -13.00 -10.53
CA SER A 277 12.20 -12.98 -11.95
C SER A 277 13.58 -12.35 -12.13
N VAL A 278 14.53 -13.13 -12.65
CA VAL A 278 15.92 -12.71 -12.85
C VAL A 278 16.32 -12.81 -14.31
N HIS A 279 17.28 -11.99 -14.74
CA HIS A 279 17.87 -12.11 -16.06
C HIS A 279 18.80 -13.32 -16.11
N GLY A 280 18.56 -14.24 -17.04
CA GLY A 280 19.43 -15.38 -17.27
C GLY A 280 20.67 -14.98 -18.09
N GLU A 281 21.73 -15.79 -17.97
CA GLU A 281 23.02 -15.58 -18.66
C GLU A 281 22.91 -15.42 -20.19
N LYS A 282 21.83 -15.91 -20.81
CA LYS A 282 21.56 -15.80 -22.26
C LYS A 282 20.60 -14.66 -22.63
N GLY A 283 20.36 -13.70 -21.75
CA GLY A 283 19.50 -12.52 -22.01
C GLY A 283 17.99 -12.77 -21.93
N GLY A 284 17.55 -13.97 -21.51
CA GLY A 284 16.13 -14.28 -21.28
C GLY A 284 15.76 -14.18 -19.79
N MET A 285 14.55 -13.66 -19.49
CA MET A 285 14.04 -13.59 -18.12
C MET A 285 13.63 -14.98 -17.63
N LYS A 286 14.24 -15.46 -16.53
CA LYS A 286 13.86 -16.70 -15.85
C LYS A 286 13.03 -16.37 -14.62
N SER A 287 11.93 -17.08 -14.42
CA SER A 287 11.09 -16.95 -13.22
C SER A 287 11.25 -18.16 -12.30
N PHE A 288 11.34 -17.90 -11.00
CA PHE A 288 11.48 -18.90 -9.94
C PHE A 288 10.37 -18.71 -8.91
N GLU A 289 9.78 -19.81 -8.43
CA GLU A 289 8.80 -19.81 -7.33
C GLU A 289 9.51 -20.22 -6.04
N LEU A 290 9.44 -19.41 -4.98
CA LEU A 290 10.15 -19.62 -3.71
C LEU A 290 9.14 -19.68 -2.57
N ASP A 291 8.71 -20.88 -2.20
CA ASP A 291 7.69 -21.13 -1.18
C ASP A 291 8.02 -22.37 -0.33
N SER A 292 7.05 -22.84 0.47
CA SER A 292 7.19 -23.99 1.36
C SER A 292 7.39 -25.33 0.66
N SER A 293 7.14 -25.44 -0.64
CA SER A 293 7.40 -26.65 -1.43
C SER A 293 8.88 -26.80 -1.81
N ASP A 294 9.67 -25.73 -1.65
CA ASP A 294 11.10 -25.73 -1.92
C ASP A 294 11.91 -26.08 -0.65
N PRO A 295 12.48 -27.29 -0.56
CA PRO A 295 13.17 -27.74 0.64
C PRO A 295 14.47 -26.95 0.90
N PHE A 296 15.15 -26.47 -0.14
CA PHE A 296 16.37 -25.68 0.02
C PHE A 296 16.04 -24.29 0.57
N TRP A 297 15.01 -23.65 0.01
CA TRP A 297 14.54 -22.34 0.46
C TRP A 297 14.06 -22.34 1.93
N VAL A 298 13.38 -23.41 2.34
CA VAL A 298 12.91 -23.57 3.73
C VAL A 298 14.06 -23.79 4.70
N ALA A 299 15.02 -24.64 4.35
CA ALA A 299 16.16 -24.96 5.21
C ALA A 299 17.16 -23.80 5.33
N ASN A 300 17.44 -23.13 4.22
CA ASN A 300 18.59 -22.22 4.11
C ASN A 300 18.22 -20.74 3.97
N GLY A 301 16.93 -20.41 3.85
CA GLY A 301 16.47 -19.04 3.67
C GLY A 301 16.87 -18.08 4.79
N TRP A 302 17.11 -18.59 6.00
CA TRP A 302 17.45 -17.78 7.18
C TRP A 302 18.93 -17.75 7.52
N LEU A 303 19.76 -18.46 6.75
CA LEU A 303 21.21 -18.46 6.92
C LEU A 303 21.83 -17.17 6.37
N GLU A 304 23.00 -16.83 6.90
CA GLU A 304 23.83 -15.77 6.34
C GLU A 304 24.24 -16.15 4.90
N PHE A 305 24.27 -15.17 3.99
CA PHE A 305 24.52 -15.45 2.57
C PHE A 305 25.79 -16.28 2.29
N PRO A 306 26.94 -16.07 2.97
CA PRO A 306 28.13 -16.91 2.78
C PRO A 306 27.90 -18.39 3.12
N GLU A 307 27.06 -18.69 4.11
CA GLU A 307 26.74 -20.07 4.51
C GLU A 307 25.87 -20.77 3.46
N VAL A 308 25.00 -20.02 2.77
CA VAL A 308 24.20 -20.55 1.67
C VAL A 308 25.08 -21.02 0.51
N ALA A 309 26.16 -20.31 0.20
CA ALA A 309 27.11 -20.75 -0.83
C ALA A 309 27.77 -22.10 -0.47
N VAL A 310 28.15 -22.28 0.80
CA VAL A 310 28.70 -23.54 1.32
C VAL A 310 27.67 -24.67 1.22
N GLU A 311 26.41 -24.39 1.53
CA GLU A 311 25.35 -25.40 1.46
C GLU A 311 25.03 -25.80 0.01
N ILE A 312 25.03 -24.85 -0.94
CA ILE A 312 24.90 -25.16 -2.38
C ILE A 312 26.01 -26.11 -2.82
N GLU A 313 27.27 -25.83 -2.46
CA GLU A 313 28.40 -26.68 -2.81
C GLU A 313 28.29 -28.07 -2.16
N THR A 314 27.87 -28.12 -0.90
CA THR A 314 27.64 -29.37 -0.17
C THR A 314 26.58 -30.23 -0.86
N GLN A 315 25.44 -29.64 -1.25
CA GLN A 315 24.39 -30.36 -1.94
C GLN A 315 24.79 -30.80 -3.35
N LEU A 316 25.55 -29.97 -4.08
CA LEU A 316 26.07 -30.31 -5.40
C LEU A 316 27.07 -31.47 -5.34
N ASN A 317 27.96 -31.48 -4.35
CA ASN A 317 28.92 -32.57 -4.16
C ASN A 317 28.22 -33.87 -3.77
N LYS A 318 27.21 -33.81 -2.89
CA LYS A 318 26.37 -34.97 -2.56
C LYS A 318 25.62 -35.48 -3.80
N TYR A 319 25.02 -34.59 -4.59
CA TYR A 319 24.37 -34.95 -5.86
C TYR A 319 25.33 -35.66 -6.83
N LYS A 320 26.54 -35.12 -7.04
CA LYS A 320 27.56 -35.74 -7.93
C LYS A 320 27.91 -37.16 -7.47
N LYS A 321 28.13 -37.34 -6.16
CA LYS A 321 28.39 -38.67 -5.58
C LYS A 321 27.22 -39.63 -5.79
N ASP A 322 25.99 -39.18 -5.54
CA ASP A 322 24.79 -39.99 -5.71
C ASP A 322 24.60 -40.41 -7.19
N VAL A 323 24.90 -39.52 -8.14
CA VAL A 323 24.88 -39.81 -9.59
C VAL A 323 25.97 -40.80 -9.97
N ASP A 324 27.19 -40.65 -9.48
CA ASP A 324 28.29 -41.58 -9.75
C ASP A 324 27.99 -42.99 -9.20
N ASP A 325 27.36 -43.08 -8.02
CA ASP A 325 26.92 -44.35 -7.45
C ASP A 325 25.81 -45.00 -8.27
N VAL A 326 24.86 -44.23 -8.82
CA VAL A 326 23.86 -44.74 -9.77
C VAL A 326 24.53 -45.23 -11.05
N ASN A 327 25.41 -44.42 -11.65
CA ASN A 327 26.14 -44.77 -12.87
C ASN A 327 26.98 -46.04 -12.70
N ARG A 328 27.62 -46.24 -11.54
CA ARG A 328 28.34 -47.48 -11.20
C ARG A 328 27.44 -48.70 -11.08
N ARG A 329 26.19 -48.52 -10.64
CA ARG A 329 25.21 -49.61 -10.49
C ARG A 329 24.48 -49.93 -11.80
N THR A 330 24.48 -49.02 -12.76
CA THR A 330 23.83 -49.20 -14.08
C THR A 330 24.80 -49.44 -15.22
N GLY A 331 26.07 -49.04 -15.08
CA GLY A 331 27.13 -49.27 -16.04
C GLY A 331 27.64 -50.70 -15.94
N GLY A 332 27.33 -51.53 -16.93
CA GLY A 332 28.04 -52.79 -17.12
C GLY A 332 29.53 -52.52 -17.32
N THR A 333 30.38 -53.31 -16.67
CA THR A 333 31.83 -53.27 -16.84
C THR A 333 32.18 -53.47 -18.31
N ASP A 334 32.79 -52.48 -18.95
CA ASP A 334 33.41 -52.65 -20.27
C ASP A 334 34.47 -53.76 -20.18
N GLY A 335 34.14 -54.95 -20.69
CA GLY A 335 35.06 -56.09 -20.83
C GLY A 335 34.79 -57.33 -19.97
N ALA A 336 33.69 -57.44 -19.22
CA ALA A 336 33.35 -58.69 -18.52
C ALA A 336 32.44 -59.58 -19.39
N GLU A 337 32.86 -60.82 -19.66
CA GLU A 337 32.04 -61.85 -20.32
C GLU A 337 30.71 -62.05 -19.57
N PHE A 338 29.63 -62.11 -20.33
CA PHE A 338 28.25 -62.23 -19.86
C PHE A 338 28.00 -63.64 -19.30
N ASP A 339 28.15 -63.82 -17.98
CA ASP A 339 27.71 -65.04 -17.29
C ASP A 339 26.20 -64.93 -17.00
N GLY A 340 25.41 -65.81 -17.61
CA GLY A 340 23.94 -65.80 -17.61
C GLY A 340 23.28 -66.11 -16.26
N THR A 341 24.02 -66.07 -15.15
CA THR A 341 23.52 -66.32 -13.79
C THR A 341 23.09 -65.05 -13.03
N ASP A 342 23.42 -63.85 -13.54
CA ASP A 342 23.25 -62.57 -12.81
C ASP A 342 22.09 -61.65 -13.32
N LEU A 343 21.12 -62.21 -14.05
CA LEU A 343 20.01 -61.42 -14.63
C LEU A 343 19.12 -60.74 -13.56
N ILE A 344 18.89 -61.38 -12.41
CA ILE A 344 17.92 -60.89 -11.42
C ILE A 344 18.51 -59.73 -10.59
N GLY A 345 19.80 -59.80 -10.26
CA GLY A 345 20.52 -58.72 -9.57
C GLY A 345 20.59 -57.46 -10.44
N ASN A 346 21.04 -57.61 -11.69
CA ASN A 346 21.16 -56.50 -12.64
C ASN A 346 19.80 -55.87 -12.99
N THR A 347 18.72 -56.65 -13.08
CA THR A 347 17.36 -56.12 -13.29
C THR A 347 16.88 -55.30 -12.09
N LYS A 348 17.16 -55.75 -10.85
CA LYS A 348 16.80 -55.02 -9.64
C LYS A 348 17.61 -53.72 -9.47
N HIS A 349 18.89 -53.74 -9.84
CA HIS A 349 19.75 -52.55 -9.83
C HIS A 349 19.32 -51.51 -10.87
N LEU A 350 19.00 -51.95 -12.10
CA LEU A 350 18.43 -51.08 -13.13
C LEU A 350 17.07 -50.51 -12.71
N MET A 351 16.18 -51.33 -12.13
CA MET A 351 14.86 -50.87 -11.68
C MET A 351 14.97 -49.83 -10.55
N ASN A 352 15.87 -50.02 -9.59
CA ASN A 352 16.13 -49.05 -8.53
C ASN A 352 16.73 -47.74 -9.07
N ALA A 353 17.62 -47.81 -10.05
CA ALA A 353 18.19 -46.63 -10.70
C ALA A 353 17.14 -45.86 -11.52
N VAL A 354 16.31 -46.56 -12.29
CA VAL A 354 15.20 -45.95 -13.04
C VAL A 354 14.22 -45.23 -12.11
N ASN A 355 13.97 -45.78 -10.91
CA ASN A 355 13.09 -45.16 -9.91
C ASN A 355 13.72 -43.93 -9.23
N SER A 356 15.06 -43.82 -9.14
CA SER A 356 15.72 -42.69 -8.48
C SER A 356 16.06 -41.52 -9.41
N LEU A 357 16.06 -41.72 -10.73
CA LEU A 357 16.35 -40.67 -11.72
C LEU A 357 15.40 -39.45 -11.63
N PRO A 358 14.08 -39.59 -11.43
CA PRO A 358 13.19 -38.45 -11.26
C PRO A 358 13.55 -37.61 -10.03
N GLU A 359 13.82 -38.26 -8.89
CA GLU A 359 14.21 -37.59 -7.64
C GLU A 359 15.55 -36.84 -7.79
N LEU A 360 16.54 -37.48 -8.42
CA LEU A 360 17.83 -36.84 -8.72
C LEU A 360 17.67 -35.65 -9.67
N THR A 361 16.77 -35.75 -10.65
CA THR A 361 16.48 -34.66 -11.59
C THR A 361 15.82 -33.48 -10.89
N GLU A 362 14.82 -33.72 -10.05
CA GLU A 362 14.15 -32.67 -9.25
C GLU A 362 15.14 -32.01 -8.28
N ARG A 363 15.95 -32.81 -7.59
CA ARG A 363 17.00 -32.30 -6.70
C ARG A 363 18.02 -31.44 -7.45
N LYS A 364 18.44 -31.85 -8.65
CA LYS A 364 19.31 -31.04 -9.51
C LYS A 364 18.63 -29.71 -9.88
N GLN A 365 17.35 -29.72 -10.24
CA GLN A 365 16.62 -28.49 -10.57
C GLN A 365 16.60 -27.50 -9.40
N VAL A 366 16.41 -27.98 -8.16
CA VAL A 366 16.47 -27.16 -6.94
C VAL A 366 17.89 -26.58 -6.75
N ILE A 367 18.93 -27.39 -6.88
CA ILE A 367 20.33 -26.94 -6.78
C ILE A 367 20.63 -25.88 -7.85
N ASP A 368 20.30 -26.15 -9.12
CA ASP A 368 20.54 -25.23 -10.24
C ASP A 368 19.78 -23.92 -10.06
N LYS A 369 18.54 -23.97 -9.56
CA LYS A 369 17.73 -22.78 -9.22
C LYS A 369 18.43 -21.90 -8.20
N HIS A 370 18.85 -22.46 -7.06
CA HIS A 370 19.50 -21.67 -6.01
C HIS A 370 20.91 -21.23 -6.37
N THR A 371 21.63 -22.02 -7.16
CA THR A 371 22.91 -21.62 -7.76
C THR A 371 22.72 -20.36 -8.61
N ASN A 372 21.74 -20.34 -9.52
CA ASN A 372 21.46 -19.17 -10.36
C ASN A 372 21.11 -17.94 -9.52
N ILE A 373 20.23 -18.08 -8.52
CA ILE A 373 19.83 -16.97 -7.64
C ILE A 373 21.05 -16.43 -6.88
N ALA A 374 21.85 -17.32 -6.28
CA ALA A 374 23.04 -16.93 -5.52
C ALA A 374 24.10 -16.26 -6.41
N THR A 375 24.28 -16.71 -7.66
CA THR A 375 25.20 -16.10 -8.62
C THR A 375 24.78 -14.67 -8.98
N VAL A 376 23.50 -14.44 -9.29
CA VAL A 376 22.98 -13.09 -9.58
C VAL A 376 23.13 -12.20 -8.34
N LEU A 377 22.79 -12.72 -7.16
CA LEU A 377 22.90 -11.98 -5.92
C LEU A 377 24.35 -11.61 -5.57
N LEU A 378 25.30 -12.53 -5.80
CA LEU A 378 26.73 -12.27 -5.60
C LEU A 378 27.24 -11.17 -6.53
N GLY A 379 26.71 -11.07 -7.76
CA GLY A 379 26.98 -9.98 -8.68
C GLY A 379 26.60 -8.62 -8.07
N GLU A 380 25.34 -8.49 -7.63
CA GLU A 380 24.82 -7.29 -6.97
C GLU A 380 25.61 -6.91 -5.71
N ILE A 381 25.93 -7.88 -4.86
CA ILE A 381 26.72 -7.66 -3.63
C ILE A 381 28.08 -7.07 -3.98
N LYS A 382 28.80 -7.64 -4.96
CA LYS A 382 30.14 -7.18 -5.35
C LYS A 382 30.12 -5.80 -6.02
N GLU A 383 29.14 -5.58 -6.88
CA GLU A 383 29.00 -4.32 -7.61
C GLU A 383 28.70 -3.15 -6.66
N ARG A 384 27.78 -3.38 -5.72
CA ARG A 384 27.29 -2.35 -4.78
C ARG A 384 28.03 -2.33 -3.44
N SER A 385 28.87 -3.33 -3.17
CA SER A 385 29.57 -3.53 -1.88
C SER A 385 28.61 -3.65 -0.68
N LEU A 386 27.53 -4.41 -0.86
CA LEU A 386 26.43 -4.53 0.13
C LEU A 386 26.88 -5.14 1.46
N ASP A 387 27.90 -5.99 1.45
CA ASP A 387 28.53 -6.54 2.65
C ASP A 387 29.11 -5.44 3.54
N SER A 388 29.71 -4.41 2.94
CA SER A 388 30.26 -3.26 3.68
C SER A 388 29.16 -2.39 4.26
N TYR A 389 28.09 -2.13 3.51
CA TYR A 389 26.94 -1.35 3.98
C TYR A 389 26.27 -2.05 5.17
N ALA A 390 25.86 -3.31 5.01
CA ALA A 390 25.18 -4.06 6.05
C ALA A 390 25.99 -4.13 7.36
N LYS A 391 27.31 -4.40 7.26
CA LYS A 391 28.18 -4.43 8.44
C LYS A 391 28.23 -3.08 9.16
N LYS A 392 28.46 -1.99 8.42
CA LYS A 392 28.57 -0.64 8.99
C LYS A 392 27.24 -0.15 9.56
N GLU A 393 26.12 -0.48 8.93
CA GLU A 393 24.77 -0.19 9.44
C GLU A 393 24.54 -0.86 10.79
N ASN A 394 24.86 -2.15 10.90
CA ASN A 394 24.77 -2.89 12.16
C ASN A 394 25.69 -2.29 13.24
N ASP A 395 26.96 -2.01 12.90
CA ASP A 395 27.91 -1.39 13.82
C ASP A 395 27.42 -0.01 14.31
N MET A 396 26.86 0.81 13.42
CA MET A 396 26.25 2.10 13.76
C MET A 396 25.11 1.94 14.76
N MET A 397 24.22 0.99 14.51
CA MET A 397 23.08 0.72 15.38
C MET A 397 23.49 0.21 16.76
N VAL A 398 24.62 -0.49 16.89
CA VAL A 398 25.14 -0.97 18.18
C VAL A 398 25.90 0.13 18.93
N ARG A 399 26.75 0.90 18.22
CA ARG A 399 27.64 1.90 18.84
C ARG A 399 26.99 3.26 19.04
N GLY A 400 25.87 3.54 18.37
CA GLY A 400 25.22 4.86 18.40
C GLY A 400 25.91 5.91 17.52
N GLY A 401 26.65 5.49 16.49
CA GLY A 401 27.36 6.39 15.57
C GLY A 401 28.47 5.71 14.76
N ILE A 402 29.16 6.50 13.93
CA ILE A 402 30.27 6.08 13.06
C ILE A 402 31.30 7.20 12.95
N ASP A 403 32.56 6.85 12.70
CA ASP A 403 33.60 7.85 12.41
C ASP A 403 33.25 8.67 11.16
N ARG A 404 33.50 9.97 11.21
CA ARG A 404 33.17 10.91 10.14
C ARG A 404 33.87 10.56 8.82
N ASN A 405 35.13 10.17 8.84
CA ASN A 405 35.87 9.84 7.62
C ASN A 405 35.35 8.54 7.02
N GLU A 406 35.00 7.57 7.87
CA GLU A 406 34.39 6.31 7.42
C GLU A 406 32.99 6.53 6.81
N LEU A 407 32.17 7.36 7.44
CA LEU A 407 30.85 7.77 6.93
C LEU A 407 30.95 8.39 5.54
N LEU A 408 31.76 9.45 5.41
CA LEU A 408 31.92 10.17 4.15
C LEU A 408 32.62 9.30 3.09
N GLY A 409 33.59 8.49 3.48
CA GLY A 409 34.26 7.53 2.59
C GLY A 409 33.29 6.50 2.01
N THR A 410 32.33 6.03 2.82
CA THR A 410 31.30 5.09 2.37
C THR A 410 30.33 5.76 1.39
N LEU A 411 29.83 6.96 1.72
CA LEU A 411 28.91 7.71 0.85
C LEU A 411 29.53 8.11 -0.50
N LYS A 412 30.83 8.39 -0.53
CA LYS A 412 31.58 8.70 -1.76
C LYS A 412 32.06 7.46 -2.51
N GLY A 413 32.01 6.29 -1.89
CA GLY A 413 32.46 5.03 -2.45
C GLY A 413 31.46 4.36 -3.40
N LYS A 414 31.61 3.04 -3.53
CA LYS A 414 30.70 2.14 -4.27
C LYS A 414 29.31 2.09 -3.62
N GLY A 415 28.33 1.62 -4.38
CA GLY A 415 26.93 1.51 -3.96
C GLY A 415 26.01 2.32 -4.87
N SER A 416 24.77 1.87 -4.99
CA SER A 416 23.74 2.59 -5.71
C SER A 416 23.35 3.88 -4.99
N LYS A 417 22.60 4.76 -5.70
CA LYS A 417 22.01 5.96 -5.09
C LYS A 417 21.15 5.60 -3.87
N MET A 418 20.42 4.49 -3.94
CA MET A 418 19.58 4.00 -2.85
C MET A 418 20.39 3.46 -1.68
N ASP A 419 21.48 2.73 -1.91
CA ASP A 419 22.33 2.22 -0.83
C ASP A 419 22.92 3.37 0.00
N LYS A 420 23.40 4.41 -0.70
CA LYS A 420 23.94 5.63 -0.09
C LYS A 420 22.87 6.39 0.71
N LEU A 421 21.66 6.50 0.16
CA LEU A 421 20.54 7.17 0.83
C LEU A 421 20.12 6.41 2.10
N ARG A 422 19.95 5.08 2.01
CA ARG A 422 19.64 4.20 3.15
C ARG A 422 20.69 4.35 4.23
N PHE A 423 21.97 4.26 3.87
CA PHE A 423 23.09 4.41 4.80
C PHE A 423 23.08 5.75 5.53
N ALA A 424 22.86 6.85 4.81
CA ALA A 424 22.75 8.18 5.39
C ALA A 424 21.55 8.30 6.35
N ILE A 425 20.41 7.69 6.02
CA ILE A 425 19.24 7.66 6.90
C ILE A 425 19.53 6.82 8.15
N ILE A 426 20.21 5.67 8.04
CA ILE A 426 20.61 4.87 9.21
C ILE A 426 21.55 5.65 10.12
N TYR A 427 22.51 6.41 9.57
CA TYR A 427 23.34 7.33 10.37
C TYR A 427 22.50 8.36 11.15
N LEU A 428 21.49 8.95 10.50
CA LEU A 428 20.56 9.86 11.19
C LEU A 428 19.80 9.13 12.29
N ILE A 429 19.32 7.91 12.07
CA ILE A 429 18.52 7.19 13.08
C ILE A 429 19.40 6.69 14.24
N SER A 430 20.63 6.27 13.98
CA SER A 430 21.54 5.70 14.98
C SER A 430 22.16 6.74 15.91
N SER A 431 22.35 7.98 15.44
CA SER A 431 22.93 9.04 16.24
C SER A 431 21.96 9.50 17.33
N GLU A 432 22.42 9.76 18.57
CA GLU A 432 21.52 10.30 19.61
C GLU A 432 21.17 11.77 19.38
N THR A 433 22.15 12.55 18.96
CA THR A 433 22.01 13.99 18.69
C THR A 433 22.25 14.29 17.21
N ILE A 434 21.74 15.43 16.73
CA ILE A 434 21.95 15.88 15.35
C ILE A 434 23.12 16.86 15.32
N ASN A 435 24.28 16.43 14.84
CA ASN A 435 25.40 17.32 14.58
C ASN A 435 25.22 18.00 13.21
N GLN A 436 24.86 19.29 13.23
CA GLN A 436 24.51 20.04 12.03
C GLN A 436 25.65 20.08 10.99
N SER A 437 26.91 20.20 11.42
CA SER A 437 28.07 20.23 10.52
C SER A 437 28.31 18.88 9.81
N GLU A 438 28.08 17.77 10.52
CA GLU A 438 28.15 16.43 9.92
C GLU A 438 27.01 16.19 8.96
N VAL A 439 25.79 16.58 9.33
CA VAL A 439 24.62 16.45 8.46
C VAL A 439 24.78 17.25 7.16
N GLU A 440 25.29 18.48 7.22
CA GLU A 440 25.59 19.27 6.01
C GLU A 440 26.63 18.59 5.11
N SER A 441 27.60 17.91 5.71
CA SER A 441 28.63 17.16 4.99
C SER A 441 28.06 15.90 4.32
N VAL A 442 27.15 15.20 5.00
CA VAL A 442 26.40 14.07 4.44
C VAL A 442 25.52 14.54 3.28
N GLU A 443 24.76 15.62 3.46
CA GLU A 443 23.92 16.20 2.40
C GLU A 443 24.74 16.65 1.19
N ALA A 444 25.95 17.18 1.41
CA ALA A 444 26.87 17.52 0.32
C ALA A 444 27.34 16.26 -0.43
N ALA A 445 27.73 15.19 0.29
CA ALA A 445 28.17 13.94 -0.33
C ALA A 445 27.04 13.24 -1.13
N LEU A 446 25.80 13.29 -0.62
CA LEU A 446 24.62 12.76 -1.32
C LEU A 446 24.34 13.56 -2.60
N ARG A 447 24.44 14.90 -2.54
CA ARG A 447 24.27 15.76 -3.73
C ARG A 447 25.36 15.54 -4.77
N GLU A 448 26.61 15.37 -4.34
CA GLU A 448 27.75 15.03 -5.22
C GLU A 448 27.53 13.69 -5.95
N SER A 449 26.80 12.76 -5.32
CA SER A 449 26.39 11.47 -5.91
C SER A 449 25.03 11.52 -6.63
N GLU A 450 24.46 12.70 -6.85
CA GLU A 450 23.15 12.92 -7.49
C GLU A 450 22.00 12.12 -6.85
N VAL A 451 22.01 11.97 -5.53
CA VAL A 451 20.97 11.30 -4.75
C VAL A 451 19.85 12.28 -4.40
N ASP A 452 18.58 11.88 -4.56
CA ASP A 452 17.45 12.65 -4.03
C ASP A 452 17.49 12.61 -2.49
N THR A 453 17.60 13.77 -1.86
CA THR A 453 17.70 13.91 -0.41
C THR A 453 16.34 14.03 0.28
N SER A 454 15.21 13.96 -0.44
CA SER A 454 13.87 14.17 0.12
C SER A 454 13.57 13.25 1.31
N ALA A 455 13.85 11.94 1.21
CA ALA A 455 13.68 11.01 2.33
C ALA A 455 14.60 11.34 3.52
N PHE A 456 15.86 11.67 3.25
CA PHE A 456 16.82 12.05 4.29
C PHE A 456 16.35 13.30 5.06
N GLN A 457 15.87 14.32 4.35
CA GLN A 457 15.32 15.54 4.94
C GLN A 457 14.03 15.26 5.73
N TYR A 458 13.16 14.38 5.22
CA TYR A 458 11.95 13.96 5.92
C TYR A 458 12.29 13.31 7.26
N VAL A 459 13.19 12.33 7.27
CA VAL A 459 13.62 11.64 8.50
C VAL A 459 14.33 12.59 9.47
N LYS A 460 15.20 13.48 8.95
CA LYS A 460 15.84 14.54 9.75
C LYS A 460 14.81 15.41 10.45
N LYS A 461 13.76 15.82 9.74
CA LYS A 461 12.67 16.65 10.28
C LYS A 461 11.91 15.90 11.38
N ILE A 462 11.48 14.66 11.13
CA ILE A 462 10.82 13.82 12.16
C ILE A 462 11.70 13.71 13.41
N LYS A 463 12.98 13.38 13.23
CA LYS A 463 13.91 13.24 14.34
C LYS A 463 14.05 14.54 15.14
N SER A 464 14.14 15.69 14.48
CA SER A 464 14.26 16.99 15.13
C SER A 464 13.02 17.38 15.96
N LEU A 465 11.82 17.02 15.48
CA LEU A 465 10.57 17.24 16.21
C LEU A 465 10.57 16.41 17.50
N ASN A 466 10.98 15.14 17.41
CA ASN A 466 11.00 14.22 18.55
C ASN A 466 11.99 14.66 19.64
N VAL A 467 13.18 15.14 19.26
CA VAL A 467 14.17 15.68 20.20
C VAL A 467 13.66 16.95 20.89
N SER A 468 12.98 17.83 20.15
CA SER A 468 12.42 19.07 20.70
C SER A 468 11.30 18.79 21.70
N LEU A 469 10.46 17.79 21.44
CA LEU A 469 9.40 17.34 22.35
C LEU A 469 9.93 16.69 23.63
N ALA A 470 11.02 15.92 23.54
CA ALA A 470 11.66 15.30 24.71
C ALA A 470 12.28 16.32 25.69
N SER A 471 12.62 17.53 25.23
CA SER A 471 13.23 18.57 26.06
C SER A 471 12.23 19.47 26.83
N VAL A 472 10.91 19.35 26.60
CA VAL A 472 9.87 20.18 27.26
C VAL A 472 9.37 19.58 28.58
N ASN A 473 10.04 18.55 29.10
CA ASN A 473 9.77 18.03 30.45
C ASN A 473 10.33 18.96 31.54
N SER A 474 9.73 20.15 31.69
CA SER A 474 9.64 20.91 32.95
C SER A 474 8.79 22.19 32.74
N ALA A 475 7.58 22.16 33.31
CA ALA A 475 6.67 23.30 33.56
C ALA A 475 5.69 23.76 32.46
N SER A 476 4.42 23.77 32.86
CA SER A 476 3.21 24.38 32.27
C SER A 476 2.49 23.63 31.13
N ARG A 477 1.37 23.00 31.51
CA ARG A 477 0.40 22.32 30.64
C ARG A 477 -0.52 23.34 29.96
N SER A 478 -0.61 23.30 28.63
CA SER A 478 -1.72 23.88 27.87
C SER A 478 -2.05 23.04 26.63
N ASN A 479 -3.35 23.04 26.26
CA ASN A 479 -4.04 22.12 25.35
C ASN A 479 -3.55 22.05 23.89
N ILE A 480 -2.44 22.72 23.53
CA ILE A 480 -1.83 22.69 22.19
C ILE A 480 -0.68 21.67 22.12
N VAL A 481 -0.22 21.13 23.26
CA VAL A 481 0.86 20.13 23.35
C VAL A 481 0.35 18.69 23.17
N ASP A 482 -0.97 18.49 23.24
CA ASP A 482 -1.62 17.17 23.31
C ASP A 482 -1.63 16.39 21.98
N TRP A 483 -1.41 17.04 20.82
CA TRP A 483 -1.34 16.35 19.51
C TRP A 483 0.07 15.82 19.18
N ALA A 484 1.11 16.49 19.68
CA ALA A 484 2.49 16.15 19.39
C ALA A 484 3.06 15.09 20.36
N GLU A 485 2.62 15.09 21.63
CA GLU A 485 2.85 13.97 22.55
C GLU A 485 2.17 12.68 22.06
N LYS A 486 0.98 12.78 21.43
CA LYS A 486 0.19 11.63 20.95
C LYS A 486 0.74 10.94 19.70
N LEU A 487 1.62 11.57 18.91
CA LEU A 487 2.16 10.92 17.70
C LEU A 487 3.57 10.36 17.88
N TYR A 488 4.40 10.94 18.76
CA TYR A 488 5.85 10.68 18.72
C TYR A 488 6.53 10.47 20.08
N GLY A 489 5.81 10.63 21.20
CA GLY A 489 6.41 10.73 22.54
C GLY A 489 7.05 9.45 23.11
N GLN A 490 6.81 8.27 22.53
CA GLN A 490 7.31 6.99 23.10
C GLN A 490 8.32 6.26 22.23
N SER A 491 8.59 6.73 21.01
CA SER A 491 9.34 5.96 20.01
C SER A 491 10.87 5.95 20.20
N ILE A 492 11.43 6.72 21.14
CA ILE A 492 12.90 6.84 21.27
C ILE A 492 13.41 6.58 22.70
N SER A 493 12.60 6.70 23.75
CA SER A 493 13.10 6.40 25.11
C SER A 493 13.42 4.91 25.33
N ALA A 494 12.79 4.00 24.56
CA ALA A 494 13.13 2.58 24.56
C ALA A 494 14.39 2.27 23.70
N VAL A 495 14.75 3.17 22.77
CA VAL A 495 15.93 3.03 21.92
C VAL A 495 17.21 3.47 22.66
N THR A 496 17.12 4.43 23.58
CA THR A 496 18.28 4.91 24.37
C THR A 496 18.50 4.18 25.70
N ALA A 497 17.47 3.57 26.30
CA ALA A 497 17.63 2.80 27.54
C ALA A 497 18.26 1.40 27.34
N GLY A 498 18.12 0.82 26.14
CA GLY A 498 18.63 -0.53 25.82
C GLY A 498 20.11 -0.62 25.45
N VAL A 499 20.83 0.51 25.36
CA VAL A 499 22.21 0.55 24.84
C VAL A 499 23.25 0.06 25.86
N LYS A 500 22.88 -0.13 27.14
CA LYS A 500 23.86 -0.35 28.22
C LYS A 500 24.12 -1.78 28.66
N ASN A 501 23.51 -2.80 28.06
CA ASN A 501 23.87 -4.19 28.35
C ASN A 501 23.54 -5.10 27.16
N LEU A 502 24.53 -5.47 26.35
CA LEU A 502 24.75 -6.84 25.85
C LEU A 502 25.90 -6.84 24.81
N LEU A 503 26.69 -7.90 24.85
CA LEU A 503 27.88 -8.12 24.06
C LEU A 503 27.57 -8.12 22.55
N ALA A 504 28.56 -7.68 21.77
CA ALA A 504 28.54 -7.57 20.32
C ALA A 504 28.36 -8.95 19.64
N SER A 505 27.11 -9.30 19.32
CA SER A 505 26.74 -10.20 18.20
C SER A 505 25.22 -10.39 18.01
N ASP A 506 24.37 -10.17 19.02
CA ASP A 506 22.91 -10.38 18.91
C ASP A 506 22.12 -9.19 19.48
N ARG A 507 21.99 -8.09 18.71
CA ARG A 507 21.01 -7.04 19.04
C ARG A 507 19.62 -7.55 18.67
N GLN A 508 18.84 -7.97 19.67
CA GLN A 508 17.42 -8.27 19.49
C GLN A 508 16.67 -7.00 19.05
N LEU A 509 15.79 -7.09 18.04
CA LEU A 509 14.98 -5.96 17.58
C LEU A 509 14.07 -5.41 18.69
N ALA A 510 13.79 -4.10 18.68
CA ALA A 510 12.90 -3.50 19.67
C ALA A 510 11.51 -4.13 19.63
N LEU A 511 11.00 -4.39 18.42
CA LEU A 511 9.72 -5.09 18.22
C LEU A 511 9.69 -6.44 18.94
N THR A 512 10.73 -7.25 18.76
CA THR A 512 10.82 -8.60 19.35
C THR A 512 10.85 -8.53 20.88
N ARG A 513 11.63 -7.62 21.47
CA ARG A 513 11.69 -7.42 22.94
C ARG A 513 10.34 -6.96 23.51
N THR A 514 9.67 -6.03 22.84
CA THR A 514 8.38 -5.51 23.29
C THR A 514 7.29 -6.56 23.18
N VAL A 515 7.26 -7.33 22.09
CA VAL A 515 6.33 -8.47 21.92
C VAL A 515 6.58 -9.53 22.99
N GLU A 516 7.83 -9.86 23.29
CA GLU A 516 8.20 -10.76 24.38
C GLU A 516 7.60 -10.28 25.71
N ALA A 517 7.82 -9.01 26.08
CA ALA A 517 7.28 -8.43 27.31
C ALA A 517 5.75 -8.48 27.36
N LEU A 518 5.06 -8.16 26.25
CA LEU A 518 3.61 -8.21 26.14
C LEU A 518 3.06 -9.64 26.27
N VAL A 519 3.75 -10.62 25.67
CA VAL A 519 3.39 -12.04 25.70
C VAL A 519 3.63 -12.64 27.09
N GLU A 520 4.71 -12.29 27.76
CA GLU A 520 4.98 -12.74 29.14
C GLU A 520 3.98 -12.15 30.14
N GLY A 521 3.53 -10.92 29.93
CA GLY A 521 2.59 -10.22 30.82
C GLY A 521 3.20 -9.79 32.16
N LYS A 522 4.53 -9.88 32.31
CA LYS A 522 5.24 -9.40 33.50
C LYS A 522 5.28 -7.87 33.53
N PRO A 523 5.35 -7.23 34.72
CA PRO A 523 5.59 -5.79 34.80
C PRO A 523 6.84 -5.40 34.04
N ASN A 524 6.72 -4.49 33.08
CA ASN A 524 7.82 -3.97 32.31
C ASN A 524 7.54 -2.48 32.00
N PRO A 525 8.41 -1.55 32.46
CA PRO A 525 8.23 -0.11 32.26
C PRO A 525 7.99 0.31 30.81
N GLU A 526 8.55 -0.42 29.84
CA GLU A 526 8.40 -0.12 28.40
C GLU A 526 6.97 -0.31 27.89
N ILE A 527 6.17 -1.17 28.55
CA ILE A 527 4.81 -1.54 28.10
C ILE A 527 3.71 -1.11 29.08
N ASP A 528 4.05 -0.43 30.17
CA ASP A 528 3.08 0.04 31.16
C ASP A 528 2.14 1.12 30.59
N SER A 529 2.59 1.84 29.55
CA SER A 529 1.77 2.82 28.82
C SER A 529 0.80 2.19 27.83
N TYR A 530 1.01 0.95 27.42
CA TYR A 530 0.24 0.32 26.35
C TYR A 530 -1.23 0.16 26.74
N LEU A 531 -2.11 0.52 25.80
CA LEU A 531 -3.54 0.33 25.95
C LEU A 531 -3.90 -1.15 25.90
N VAL A 532 -5.04 -1.48 26.52
CA VAL A 532 -5.61 -2.82 26.54
C VAL A 532 -7.06 -2.70 26.10
N PHE A 533 -7.42 -3.40 25.03
CA PHE A 533 -8.82 -3.58 24.63
C PHE A 533 -9.20 -5.05 24.74
N ASP A 534 -10.32 -5.32 25.39
CA ASP A 534 -10.88 -6.66 25.50
C ASP A 534 -12.30 -6.70 24.90
N PRO A 535 -12.45 -7.12 23.63
CA PRO A 535 -13.73 -7.18 22.95
C PRO A 535 -14.78 -8.07 23.63
N ARG A 536 -14.37 -9.03 24.47
CA ARG A 536 -15.29 -9.92 25.21
C ARG A 536 -15.67 -9.36 26.59
N ALA A 537 -14.95 -8.36 27.12
CA ALA A 537 -15.26 -7.76 28.42
C ALA A 537 -16.43 -6.75 28.33
N PRO A 538 -17.24 -6.56 29.39
CA PRO A 538 -18.29 -5.53 29.43
C PRO A 538 -17.71 -4.11 29.27
N LYS A 539 -18.43 -3.19 28.60
CA LYS A 539 -17.97 -1.80 28.38
C LYS A 539 -17.67 -1.02 29.68
N SER A 540 -18.19 -1.44 30.84
CA SER A 540 -18.01 -0.74 32.12
C SER A 540 -16.61 -0.83 32.74
N SER A 541 -15.67 -1.57 32.13
CA SER A 541 -14.27 -1.68 32.59
C SER A 541 -13.27 -0.86 31.78
N SER A 542 -13.72 -0.07 30.80
CA SER A 542 -12.86 0.64 29.82
C SER A 542 -12.16 1.91 30.34
N GLY A 543 -11.94 2.03 31.65
CA GLY A 543 -11.26 3.18 32.23
C GLY A 543 -10.79 2.89 33.65
N GLY A 544 -9.56 2.40 33.79
CA GLY A 544 -8.82 2.52 35.06
C GLY A 544 -8.77 1.31 35.99
N GLY A 545 -9.15 0.09 35.57
CA GLY A 545 -8.96 -1.08 36.44
C GLY A 545 -9.39 -2.41 35.84
N SER A 546 -8.55 -3.01 34.99
CA SER A 546 -8.63 -4.45 34.69
C SER A 546 -7.29 -5.11 34.96
N SER A 547 -7.02 -5.37 36.24
CA SER A 547 -5.83 -6.05 36.75
C SER A 547 -5.77 -7.55 36.42
N HIS A 548 -6.66 -8.11 35.61
CA HIS A 548 -6.90 -9.56 35.57
C HIS A 548 -6.41 -10.32 34.33
N LEU A 549 -5.84 -9.67 33.30
CA LEU A 549 -5.35 -10.39 32.11
C LEU A 549 -3.90 -10.00 31.79
N LYS A 550 -2.98 -10.36 32.68
CA LYS A 550 -1.53 -10.15 32.54
C LYS A 550 -0.81 -11.46 32.21
N GLY A 551 -1.04 -12.00 31.01
CA GLY A 551 -0.28 -13.14 30.47
C GLY A 551 -0.14 -14.35 31.41
N PRO A 552 0.79 -15.28 31.12
CA PRO A 552 1.54 -15.40 29.88
C PRO A 552 0.63 -15.93 28.75
N PHE A 553 0.72 -15.33 27.57
CA PHE A 553 0.04 -15.77 26.36
C PHE A 553 0.83 -16.88 25.68
N LYS A 554 0.15 -17.85 25.07
CA LYS A 554 0.78 -18.91 24.24
C LYS A 554 0.92 -18.51 22.78
N GLU A 555 0.02 -17.65 22.32
CA GLU A 555 -0.12 -17.25 20.93
C GLU A 555 -0.20 -15.73 20.85
N ALA A 556 0.54 -15.17 19.90
CA ALA A 556 0.56 -13.74 19.62
C ALA A 556 0.34 -13.48 18.13
N ILE A 557 -0.48 -12.47 17.84
CA ILE A 557 -0.61 -11.89 16.52
C ILE A 557 0.06 -10.51 16.62
N VAL A 558 1.06 -10.25 15.79
CA VAL A 558 1.79 -8.99 15.76
C VAL A 558 1.46 -8.30 14.45
N PHE A 559 0.97 -7.07 14.48
CA PHE A 559 0.58 -6.33 13.29
C PHE A 559 1.29 -4.98 13.19
N MET A 560 2.02 -4.77 12.09
CA MET A 560 2.76 -3.53 11.80
C MET A 560 2.01 -2.69 10.76
N ILE A 561 1.48 -1.54 11.17
CA ILE A 561 0.86 -0.55 10.30
C ILE A 561 1.94 0.27 9.60
N GLY A 562 1.82 0.47 8.29
CA GLY A 562 2.75 1.29 7.52
C GLY A 562 3.92 0.52 6.89
N GLY A 563 3.85 -0.81 6.90
CA GLY A 563 4.79 -1.65 6.16
C GLY A 563 5.71 -2.48 7.05
N GLY A 564 5.96 -3.70 6.60
CA GLY A 564 6.72 -4.72 7.30
C GLY A 564 7.67 -5.43 6.35
N ASN A 565 8.58 -6.23 6.90
CA ASN A 565 9.54 -6.98 6.08
C ASN A 565 9.96 -8.31 6.72
N TYR A 566 10.81 -9.06 6.00
CA TYR A 566 11.29 -10.36 6.44
C TYR A 566 12.24 -10.30 7.65
N MET A 567 12.84 -9.14 7.97
CA MET A 567 13.72 -9.01 9.13
C MET A 567 12.93 -9.13 10.44
N GLU A 568 11.80 -8.41 10.52
CA GLU A 568 10.89 -8.46 11.68
C GLU A 568 10.27 -9.83 11.84
N TYR A 569 9.76 -10.39 10.73
CA TYR A 569 9.23 -11.74 10.72
C TYR A 569 10.26 -12.76 11.20
N GLY A 570 11.47 -12.76 10.62
CA GLY A 570 12.55 -13.67 10.98
C GLY A 570 12.94 -13.57 12.47
N SER A 571 13.11 -12.35 12.98
CA SER A 571 13.44 -12.12 14.39
C SER A 571 12.36 -12.65 15.34
N LEU A 572 11.08 -12.41 15.02
CA LEU A 572 9.96 -12.92 15.81
C LEU A 572 9.87 -14.45 15.78
N GLN A 573 10.06 -15.09 14.61
CA GLN A 573 10.01 -16.55 14.50
C GLN A 573 11.17 -17.22 15.24
N GLU A 574 12.38 -16.68 15.10
CA GLU A 574 13.56 -17.19 15.79
C GLU A 574 13.39 -17.11 17.31
N HIS A 575 12.93 -15.96 17.80
CA HIS A 575 12.65 -15.77 19.22
C HIS A 575 11.57 -16.73 19.73
N ALA A 576 10.46 -16.86 19.00
CA ALA A 576 9.36 -17.74 19.37
C ALA A 576 9.79 -19.22 19.49
N LYS A 577 10.72 -19.67 18.63
CA LYS A 577 11.32 -21.02 18.66
C LYS A 577 12.28 -21.24 19.83
N ARG A 578 12.97 -20.19 20.28
CA ARG A 578 13.92 -20.26 21.42
C ARG A 578 13.20 -20.33 22.78
N GLN A 579 11.95 -19.88 22.88
CA GLN A 579 11.19 -19.89 24.14
C GLN A 579 10.77 -21.30 24.60
N GLN A 580 10.67 -21.49 25.92
CA GLN A 580 10.16 -22.70 26.55
C GLN A 580 9.04 -22.36 27.56
N PRO A 581 7.78 -22.79 27.35
CA PRO A 581 7.30 -23.55 26.18
C PRO A 581 7.32 -22.70 24.90
N ILE A 582 7.47 -23.37 23.74
CA ILE A 582 7.44 -22.73 22.42
C ILE A 582 6.19 -21.86 22.30
N LYS A 583 6.38 -20.62 21.84
CA LYS A 583 5.30 -19.69 21.53
C LYS A 583 5.00 -19.72 20.04
N HIS A 584 3.76 -19.38 19.69
CA HIS A 584 3.37 -19.21 18.29
C HIS A 584 3.13 -17.73 18.02
N VAL A 585 3.86 -17.18 17.06
CA VAL A 585 3.76 -15.77 16.67
C VAL A 585 3.38 -15.70 15.21
N ILE A 586 2.23 -15.10 14.92
CA ILE A 586 1.81 -14.72 13.57
C ILE A 586 2.17 -13.25 13.39
N TYR A 587 2.95 -12.93 12.37
CA TYR A 587 3.32 -11.56 12.04
C TYR A 587 2.55 -11.11 10.79
N GLY A 588 2.03 -9.90 10.84
CA GLY A 588 1.29 -9.28 9.76
C GLY A 588 1.63 -7.82 9.58
N THR A 589 1.34 -7.30 8.40
CA THR A 589 1.51 -5.88 8.09
C THR A 589 0.53 -5.41 7.03
N THR A 590 0.37 -4.09 6.88
CA THR A 590 -0.38 -3.52 5.76
C THR A 590 0.20 -3.91 4.40
N GLU A 591 1.54 -3.90 4.26
CA GLU A 591 2.24 -4.26 3.02
C GLU A 591 3.65 -4.78 3.35
N ILE A 592 4.13 -5.80 2.59
CA ILE A 592 5.52 -6.27 2.70
C ILE A 592 6.41 -5.44 1.76
N LEU A 593 7.32 -4.67 2.34
CA LEU A 593 8.15 -3.70 1.65
C LEU A 593 9.63 -4.12 1.68
N THR A 594 10.30 -3.89 0.56
CA THR A 594 11.76 -3.81 0.48
C THR A 594 12.26 -2.51 1.10
N GLY A 595 13.56 -2.43 1.39
CA GLY A 595 14.16 -1.18 1.89
C GLY A 595 14.06 -0.04 0.88
N VAL A 596 14.14 -0.38 -0.42
CA VAL A 596 13.94 0.57 -1.52
C VAL A 596 12.52 1.14 -1.51
N GLU A 597 11.50 0.27 -1.52
CA GLU A 597 10.10 0.70 -1.57
C GLU A 597 9.70 1.54 -0.34
N PHE A 598 10.24 1.22 0.85
CA PHE A 598 9.96 2.04 2.03
C PHE A 598 10.65 3.42 1.96
N VAL A 599 11.90 3.49 1.48
CA VAL A 599 12.58 4.78 1.28
C VAL A 599 11.91 5.61 0.17
N ASP A 600 11.33 4.99 -0.84
CA ASP A 600 10.51 5.70 -1.85
C ASP A 600 9.26 6.32 -1.21
N GLN A 601 8.61 5.63 -0.28
CA GLN A 601 7.49 6.21 0.50
C GLN A 601 7.95 7.40 1.36
N LEU A 602 9.12 7.33 2.01
CA LEU A 602 9.72 8.44 2.74
C LEU A 602 10.08 9.62 1.82
N THR A 603 10.55 9.32 0.60
CA THR A 603 10.86 10.31 -0.44
C THR A 603 9.60 11.06 -0.83
N LEU A 604 8.51 10.33 -1.10
CA LEU A 604 7.21 10.92 -1.44
C LEU A 604 6.67 11.83 -0.32
N LEU A 605 6.79 11.41 0.94
CA LEU A 605 6.42 12.23 2.09
C LEU A 605 7.29 13.48 2.23
N GLY A 606 8.60 13.35 2.05
CA GLY A 606 9.51 14.50 1.99
C GLY A 606 9.10 15.50 0.91
N GLN A 607 8.79 15.01 -0.30
CA GLN A 607 8.33 15.85 -1.39
C GLN A 607 6.96 16.51 -1.10
N LYS A 608 6.01 15.78 -0.49
CA LYS A 608 4.71 16.34 -0.06
C LYS A 608 4.86 17.44 1.00
N MET A 609 5.88 17.34 1.85
CA MET A 609 6.28 18.39 2.81
C MET A 609 7.06 19.55 2.19
N GLY A 610 7.38 19.51 0.89
CA GLY A 610 8.23 20.51 0.24
C GLY A 610 9.71 20.40 0.59
N LEU A 611 10.18 19.22 1.01
CA LEU A 611 11.57 18.92 1.33
C LEU A 611 12.27 18.27 0.12
N GLY A 612 13.57 18.51 -0.03
CA GLY A 612 14.41 17.92 -1.09
C GLY A 612 14.63 18.80 -2.32
N ASN A 613 15.52 18.35 -3.22
CA ASN A 613 15.89 19.10 -4.42
C ASN A 613 14.78 19.03 -5.47
N THR A 614 14.18 20.17 -5.79
CA THR A 614 13.14 20.33 -6.81
C THR A 614 13.62 20.11 -8.26
N ALA A 615 14.89 19.77 -8.48
CA ALA A 615 15.57 19.78 -9.78
C ALA A 615 15.65 18.42 -10.51
N LEU A 616 15.31 17.28 -9.88
CA LEU A 616 15.41 15.93 -10.48
C LEU A 616 14.05 15.33 -10.91
N LYS A 617 13.05 16.18 -11.21
CA LYS A 617 11.80 15.72 -11.82
C LYS A 617 11.96 15.66 -13.34
N ASN A 618 12.44 14.53 -13.86
CA ASN A 618 12.09 14.03 -15.20
C ASN A 618 12.73 12.65 -15.42
N THR A 619 12.16 11.59 -14.86
CA THR A 619 12.17 10.24 -15.47
C THR A 619 11.25 9.29 -14.70
N GLY A 620 10.18 8.82 -15.37
CA GLY A 620 9.60 7.49 -15.17
C GLY A 620 8.49 7.33 -14.13
N GLY A 621 7.23 7.43 -14.56
CA GLY A 621 6.07 6.95 -13.80
C GLY A 621 4.77 7.65 -14.22
N GLU A 622 4.07 7.10 -15.21
CA GLU A 622 2.72 7.52 -15.56
C GLU A 622 1.74 7.23 -14.40
N PHE A 623 0.72 8.09 -14.28
CA PHE A 623 -0.48 8.04 -13.43
C PHE A 623 -0.31 8.25 -11.91
N LEU A 624 -0.45 9.52 -11.50
CA LEU A 624 -1.41 9.93 -10.45
C LEU A 624 -1.55 11.46 -10.50
N GLY A 625 -2.79 11.94 -10.55
CA GLY A 625 -3.16 13.34 -10.74
C GLY A 625 -2.41 14.30 -9.81
N LEU A 626 -1.54 15.11 -10.41
CA LEU A 626 -0.88 16.24 -9.77
C LEU A 626 -1.84 17.44 -9.79
N GLU A 627 -2.68 17.55 -8.77
CA GLU A 627 -3.26 18.84 -8.39
C GLU A 627 -2.43 19.43 -7.23
N HIS A 628 -1.79 20.57 -7.51
CA HIS A 628 -1.08 21.47 -6.58
C HIS A 628 0.27 21.03 -5.98
N LYS A 629 1.35 21.48 -6.64
CA LYS A 629 2.72 21.57 -6.11
C LYS A 629 2.97 23.00 -5.62
N VAL A 630 3.12 23.22 -4.31
CA VAL A 630 3.60 24.50 -3.76
C VAL A 630 5.12 24.52 -3.88
N VAL A 631 5.67 25.48 -4.65
CA VAL A 631 7.12 25.61 -4.87
C VAL A 631 7.62 26.85 -4.10
N PRO A 632 8.66 26.74 -3.24
CA PRO A 632 9.25 27.89 -2.59
C PRO A 632 9.86 28.83 -3.65
N ARG A 633 9.50 30.13 -3.59
CA ARG A 633 9.85 31.23 -4.53
C ARG A 633 9.10 31.31 -5.86
N VAL A 634 8.11 30.45 -6.12
CA VAL A 634 7.14 30.76 -7.19
C VAL A 634 6.01 31.57 -6.56
N VAL A 635 6.10 32.89 -6.70
CA VAL A 635 4.88 33.69 -6.78
C VAL A 635 4.23 33.25 -8.08
N GLU A 636 3.07 32.60 -8.03
CA GLU A 636 2.23 32.48 -9.21
C GLU A 636 1.90 33.93 -9.60
N SER A 637 2.62 34.45 -10.60
CA SER A 637 2.40 35.80 -11.08
C SER A 637 1.09 35.78 -11.85
N LEU A 638 0.00 35.93 -11.12
CA LEU A 638 -1.27 36.30 -11.71
C LEU A 638 -1.16 37.79 -12.03
N THR A 639 -0.87 38.16 -13.28
CA THR A 639 -1.00 39.55 -13.74
C THR A 639 -2.49 39.89 -13.88
N VAL A 640 -3.18 40.02 -12.74
CA VAL A 640 -4.57 40.50 -12.64
C VAL A 640 -4.75 41.85 -13.34
N SER A 641 -3.67 42.63 -13.47
CA SER A 641 -3.66 43.92 -14.17
C SER A 641 -4.04 43.81 -15.63
N ASP A 642 -3.55 42.79 -16.34
CA ASP A 642 -3.71 42.70 -17.79
C ASP A 642 -5.16 42.32 -18.12
N VAL A 643 -5.78 41.45 -17.32
CA VAL A 643 -7.20 41.09 -17.46
C VAL A 643 -8.11 42.29 -17.21
N CYS A 644 -7.81 43.13 -16.22
CA CYS A 644 -8.59 44.33 -15.93
C CYS A 644 -8.44 45.40 -17.02
N LEU A 645 -7.21 45.61 -17.52
CA LEU A 645 -6.89 46.59 -18.55
C LEU A 645 -7.44 46.18 -19.93
N ILE A 646 -7.32 44.91 -20.31
CA ILE A 646 -7.79 44.37 -21.60
C ILE A 646 -9.33 44.35 -21.66
N ASN A 647 -10.00 44.16 -20.52
CA ASN A 647 -11.47 44.05 -20.46
C ASN A 647 -12.18 45.28 -19.84
N ASN A 648 -11.47 46.40 -19.66
CA ASN A 648 -12.02 47.66 -19.08
C ASN A 648 -12.75 47.48 -17.73
N ARG A 649 -12.28 46.56 -16.88
CA ARG A 649 -12.87 46.32 -15.56
C ARG A 649 -12.29 47.30 -14.52
N ARG A 650 -13.11 47.68 -13.53
CA ARG A 650 -12.80 48.79 -12.60
C ARG A 650 -12.62 48.35 -11.15
N LYS A 651 -12.98 47.11 -10.80
CA LYS A 651 -12.93 46.59 -9.42
C LYS A 651 -12.37 45.17 -9.36
N VAL A 652 -11.51 44.91 -8.37
CA VAL A 652 -10.93 43.59 -8.07
C VAL A 652 -11.24 43.19 -6.63
N THR A 653 -11.88 42.04 -6.45
CA THR A 653 -12.22 41.45 -5.15
C THR A 653 -11.33 40.23 -4.87
N ALA A 654 -10.49 40.29 -3.83
CA ALA A 654 -9.73 39.14 -3.36
C ALA A 654 -10.58 38.28 -2.42
N VAL A 655 -10.79 37.01 -2.78
CA VAL A 655 -11.58 36.05 -2.00
C VAL A 655 -10.65 35.17 -1.17
N HIS A 656 -10.89 35.12 0.14
CA HIS A 656 -10.00 34.45 1.11
C HIS A 656 -10.78 33.76 2.25
N LYS A 657 -10.08 33.06 3.13
CA LYS A 657 -10.55 32.44 4.38
C LYS A 657 -9.46 32.57 5.45
N ALA A 658 -8.87 33.76 5.54
CA ALA A 658 -7.75 34.07 6.45
C ALA A 658 -8.09 33.89 7.94
N ASN A 659 -9.38 33.80 8.31
CA ASN A 659 -9.80 33.45 9.67
C ASN A 659 -9.45 32.00 10.05
N THR A 660 -9.43 31.08 9.08
CA THR A 660 -9.05 29.67 9.26
C THR A 660 -7.64 29.41 8.68
N MET A 661 -7.40 29.80 7.43
CA MET A 661 -6.13 29.59 6.70
C MET A 661 -5.14 30.73 6.93
N LYS A 662 -4.68 30.88 8.18
CA LYS A 662 -3.94 32.08 8.62
C LYS A 662 -2.66 32.39 7.85
N LEU A 663 -1.91 31.39 7.38
CA LEU A 663 -0.63 31.61 6.72
C LEU A 663 -0.77 31.82 5.21
N ALA A 664 -1.44 30.88 4.52
CA ALA A 664 -1.57 30.91 3.06
C ALA A 664 -2.37 32.14 2.58
N ASP A 665 -3.52 32.39 3.21
CA ASP A 665 -4.43 33.45 2.75
C ASP A 665 -3.96 34.83 3.18
N SER A 666 -3.22 34.93 4.30
CA SER A 666 -2.58 36.21 4.65
C SER A 666 -1.52 36.60 3.62
N MET A 667 -0.77 35.64 3.08
CA MET A 667 0.21 35.88 2.01
C MET A 667 -0.46 36.29 0.68
N LEU A 668 -1.60 35.68 0.34
CA LEU A 668 -2.42 36.10 -0.81
C LEU A 668 -2.89 37.56 -0.65
N LEU A 669 -3.45 37.90 0.52
CA LEU A 669 -3.94 39.24 0.81
C LEU A 669 -2.81 40.28 0.76
N GLU A 670 -1.66 39.98 1.33
CA GLU A 670 -0.47 40.84 1.27
C GLU A 670 -0.03 41.09 -0.18
N SER A 671 0.02 40.04 -1.00
CA SER A 671 0.36 40.15 -2.42
C SER A 671 -0.67 40.98 -3.20
N CYS A 672 -1.96 40.76 -2.95
CA CYS A 672 -3.04 41.52 -3.58
C CYS A 672 -2.98 43.01 -3.21
N ARG A 673 -2.72 43.32 -1.93
CA ARG A 673 -2.54 44.70 -1.44
C ARG A 673 -1.33 45.36 -2.08
N GLU A 674 -0.20 44.65 -2.18
CA GLU A 674 1.02 45.17 -2.81
C GLU A 674 0.76 45.52 -4.29
N ILE A 675 0.14 44.62 -5.05
CA ILE A 675 -0.19 44.87 -6.46
C ILE A 675 -1.22 46.00 -6.61
N ALA A 676 -2.21 46.10 -5.72
CA ALA A 676 -3.19 47.18 -5.75
C ALA A 676 -2.55 48.57 -5.67
N THR A 677 -1.42 48.72 -4.95
CA THR A 677 -0.69 50.01 -4.91
C THR A 677 -0.14 50.43 -6.28
N LYS A 678 0.17 49.47 -7.16
CA LYS A 678 0.70 49.71 -8.51
C LYS A 678 -0.40 50.13 -9.50
N TYR A 679 -1.69 49.95 -9.14
CA TYR A 679 -2.85 50.23 -10.00
C TYR A 679 -3.94 51.03 -9.26
N PRO A 680 -3.68 52.30 -8.88
CA PRO A 680 -4.59 53.09 -8.03
C PRO A 680 -5.94 53.42 -8.68
N SER A 681 -6.08 53.29 -10.00
CA SER A 681 -7.33 53.48 -10.74
C SER A 681 -8.33 52.33 -10.56
N THR A 682 -7.89 51.18 -10.06
CA THR A 682 -8.73 49.97 -9.89
C THR A 682 -9.09 49.80 -8.41
N LYS A 683 -10.39 49.73 -8.10
CA LYS A 683 -10.85 49.57 -6.72
C LYS A 683 -10.54 48.15 -6.20
N HIS A 684 -9.81 48.04 -5.10
CA HIS A 684 -9.52 46.77 -4.43
C HIS A 684 -10.42 46.56 -3.20
N ASN A 685 -10.94 45.34 -3.01
CA ASN A 685 -11.63 44.91 -1.79
C ASN A 685 -11.36 43.43 -1.48
N GLU A 686 -11.61 43.04 -0.23
CA GLU A 686 -11.37 41.69 0.28
C GLU A 686 -12.67 41.13 0.84
N ILE A 687 -12.92 39.83 0.65
CA ILE A 687 -14.10 39.14 1.16
C ILE A 687 -13.80 37.70 1.53
N THR A 688 -14.44 37.20 2.60
CA THR A 688 -14.34 35.79 2.94
C THR A 688 -15.12 34.92 1.96
N VAL A 689 -14.63 33.72 1.64
CA VAL A 689 -15.24 32.83 0.64
C VAL A 689 -16.69 32.46 1.00
N ASP A 690 -17.01 32.26 2.29
CA ASP A 690 -18.38 31.98 2.72
C ASP A 690 -19.32 33.13 2.37
N ASN A 691 -18.89 34.36 2.64
CA ASN A 691 -19.67 35.56 2.35
C ASN A 691 -19.72 35.83 0.84
N CYS A 692 -18.63 35.54 0.12
CA CYS A 692 -18.59 35.63 -1.34
C CYS A 692 -19.63 34.72 -1.98
N CYS A 693 -19.73 33.45 -1.58
CA CYS A 693 -20.72 32.52 -2.11
C CYS A 693 -22.16 32.97 -1.80
N MET A 694 -22.44 33.45 -0.58
CA MET A 694 -23.76 33.99 -0.24
C MET A 694 -24.13 35.22 -1.08
N LEU A 695 -23.18 36.13 -1.27
CA LEU A 695 -23.37 37.37 -2.02
C LEU A 695 -23.44 37.14 -3.54
N LEU A 696 -22.77 36.11 -4.05
CA LEU A 696 -22.84 35.74 -5.47
C LEU A 696 -24.25 35.35 -5.87
N VAL A 697 -24.97 34.61 -5.02
CA VAL A 697 -26.35 34.20 -5.29
C VAL A 697 -27.34 35.34 -5.09
N SER A 698 -27.16 36.15 -4.04
CA SER A 698 -28.14 37.19 -3.66
C SER A 698 -27.95 38.52 -4.41
N MET A 699 -26.71 38.90 -4.72
CA MET A 699 -26.36 40.17 -5.36
C MET A 699 -25.12 40.00 -6.26
N PRO A 700 -25.20 39.24 -7.37
CA PRO A 700 -24.05 38.95 -8.24
C PRO A 700 -23.43 40.20 -8.87
N GLU A 701 -24.23 41.24 -9.15
CA GLU A 701 -23.80 42.46 -9.86
C GLU A 701 -22.72 43.28 -9.14
N GLN A 702 -22.47 43.01 -7.86
CA GLN A 702 -21.43 43.71 -7.10
C GLN A 702 -20.01 43.25 -7.44
N PHE A 703 -19.85 42.08 -8.06
CA PHE A 703 -18.55 41.48 -8.40
C PHE A 703 -18.18 41.81 -9.85
N ASP A 704 -16.92 42.22 -10.06
CA ASP A 704 -16.42 42.62 -11.38
C ASP A 704 -15.28 41.67 -11.81
N VAL A 705 -14.15 41.69 -11.10
CA VAL A 705 -13.09 40.69 -11.20
C VAL A 705 -12.84 40.09 -9.82
N MET A 706 -12.82 38.75 -9.73
CA MET A 706 -12.52 38.03 -8.49
C MET A 706 -11.17 37.34 -8.60
N VAL A 707 -10.34 37.49 -7.57
CA VAL A 707 -9.04 36.84 -7.45
C VAL A 707 -9.11 35.85 -6.31
N THR A 708 -8.81 34.59 -6.62
CA THR A 708 -9.02 33.47 -5.70
C THR A 708 -7.87 32.48 -5.83
N PRO A 709 -7.44 31.82 -4.73
CA PRO A 709 -6.74 30.54 -4.83
C PRO A 709 -7.59 29.53 -5.61
N ASN A 710 -6.93 28.58 -6.28
CA ASN A 710 -7.58 27.60 -7.16
C ASN A 710 -8.81 26.93 -6.52
N LEU A 711 -8.71 26.49 -5.26
CA LEU A 711 -9.81 25.84 -4.54
C LEU A 711 -11.06 26.74 -4.44
N TYR A 712 -10.90 28.00 -4.05
CA TYR A 712 -12.03 28.94 -3.93
C TYR A 712 -12.52 29.39 -5.30
N GLY A 713 -11.62 29.44 -6.29
CA GLY A 713 -11.94 29.71 -7.68
C GLY A 713 -12.89 28.68 -8.26
N ASN A 714 -12.66 27.39 -8.01
CA ASN A 714 -13.56 26.32 -8.46
C ASN A 714 -14.95 26.46 -7.82
N LEU A 715 -15.02 26.73 -6.51
CA LEU A 715 -16.31 26.92 -5.82
C LEU A 715 -17.09 28.13 -6.37
N VAL A 716 -16.40 29.24 -6.59
CA VAL A 716 -16.99 30.46 -7.15
C VAL A 716 -17.42 30.24 -8.60
N ALA A 717 -16.60 29.56 -9.41
CA ALA A 717 -16.90 29.25 -10.80
C ALA A 717 -18.10 28.33 -10.94
N ASP A 718 -18.19 27.26 -10.14
CA ASP A 718 -19.33 26.33 -10.15
C ASP A 718 -20.63 27.02 -9.68
N THR A 719 -20.55 27.87 -8.65
CA THR A 719 -21.69 28.65 -8.18
C THR A 719 -22.18 29.62 -9.26
N THR A 720 -21.25 30.31 -9.92
CA THR A 720 -21.56 31.25 -11.02
C THR A 720 -22.13 30.50 -12.24
N ALA A 721 -21.59 29.32 -12.55
CA ALA A 721 -22.13 28.45 -13.58
C ALA A 721 -23.57 28.03 -13.27
N GLY A 722 -23.86 27.66 -12.02
CA GLY A 722 -25.22 27.36 -11.57
C GLY A 722 -26.18 28.54 -11.75
N ILE A 723 -25.76 29.75 -11.36
CA ILE A 723 -26.55 30.98 -11.52
C ILE A 723 -26.82 31.28 -13.00
N ALA A 724 -25.82 31.05 -13.87
CA ALA A 724 -25.92 31.32 -15.30
C ALA A 724 -26.65 30.21 -16.11
N GLY A 725 -27.19 29.18 -15.45
CA GLY A 725 -27.95 28.11 -16.12
C GLY A 725 -27.11 26.89 -16.55
N GLY A 726 -25.88 26.76 -16.06
CA GLY A 726 -25.01 25.59 -16.24
C GLY A 726 -23.62 25.92 -16.81
N THR A 727 -22.70 24.95 -16.76
CA THR A 727 -21.31 25.12 -17.24
C THR A 727 -21.18 25.24 -18.76
N ILE A 728 -22.24 24.96 -19.52
CA ILE A 728 -22.25 24.90 -20.98
C ILE A 728 -22.06 26.29 -21.64
N VAL A 729 -22.30 27.37 -20.89
CA VAL A 729 -22.13 28.76 -21.37
C VAL A 729 -20.86 29.43 -20.83
N MET A 730 -20.02 28.72 -20.07
CA MET A 730 -18.85 29.29 -19.39
C MET A 730 -17.57 29.17 -20.23
N PRO A 731 -17.03 30.29 -20.75
CA PRO A 731 -15.73 30.29 -21.38
C PRO A 731 -14.60 30.17 -20.37
N GLY A 732 -13.42 29.78 -20.84
CA GLY A 732 -12.23 29.58 -20.02
C GLY A 732 -10.94 29.85 -20.78
N GLY A 733 -9.89 30.17 -20.03
CA GLY A 733 -8.55 30.33 -20.57
C GLY A 733 -7.50 30.28 -19.48
N ASN A 734 -6.42 29.55 -19.77
CA ASN A 734 -5.24 29.41 -18.96
C ASN A 734 -4.10 30.22 -19.61
N VAL A 735 -3.72 31.33 -18.99
CA VAL A 735 -2.69 32.24 -19.52
C VAL A 735 -1.45 32.16 -18.63
N GLY A 736 -0.35 31.63 -19.18
CA GLY A 736 0.96 31.61 -18.54
C GLY A 736 1.93 32.63 -19.16
N ALA A 737 3.16 32.67 -18.66
CA ALA A 737 4.18 33.63 -19.13
C ALA A 737 4.62 33.40 -20.59
N GLU A 738 4.63 32.14 -21.05
CA GLU A 738 5.11 31.78 -22.40
C GLU A 738 3.99 31.30 -23.32
N HIS A 739 2.90 30.76 -22.76
CA HIS A 739 1.84 30.10 -23.53
C HIS A 739 0.46 30.48 -22.96
N ALA A 740 -0.54 30.58 -23.84
CA ALA A 740 -1.94 30.77 -23.47
C ALA A 740 -2.82 29.72 -24.17
N VAL A 741 -3.70 29.07 -23.41
CA VAL A 741 -4.64 28.06 -23.89
C VAL A 741 -6.06 28.53 -23.57
N PHE A 742 -6.96 28.53 -24.55
CA PHE A 742 -8.35 28.94 -24.39
C PHE A 742 -9.27 27.75 -24.63
N GLU A 743 -10.03 27.37 -23.60
CA GLU A 743 -10.83 26.15 -23.60
C GLU A 743 -12.14 26.36 -22.83
N GLN A 744 -13.12 25.49 -23.04
CA GLN A 744 -14.43 25.59 -22.37
C GLN A 744 -14.33 25.10 -20.91
N CYS A 745 -14.92 25.85 -19.97
CA CYS A 745 -14.87 25.52 -18.55
C CYS A 745 -15.76 24.30 -18.26
N ALA A 746 -15.18 23.17 -17.86
CA ALA A 746 -15.84 21.94 -17.38
C ALA A 746 -16.70 21.09 -18.37
N SER A 747 -17.05 21.56 -19.58
CA SER A 747 -17.92 20.78 -20.51
C SER A 747 -17.20 19.83 -21.48
N ALA A 748 -15.92 19.50 -21.23
CA ALA A 748 -15.17 18.55 -22.05
C ALA A 748 -15.78 17.13 -22.09
N ARG A 749 -16.65 16.75 -21.12
CA ARG A 749 -17.30 15.43 -21.07
C ARG A 749 -18.18 15.11 -22.28
N ASN A 750 -18.65 16.12 -23.01
CA ASN A 750 -19.54 15.97 -24.16
C ASN A 750 -18.84 16.17 -25.51
N ALA A 751 -17.59 16.66 -25.51
CA ALA A 751 -16.82 16.85 -26.72
C ALA A 751 -16.41 15.49 -27.30
N GLY A 752 -16.75 15.23 -28.57
CA GLY A 752 -16.46 13.94 -29.23
C GLY A 752 -17.39 12.79 -28.85
N ASN A 753 -18.53 13.06 -28.19
CA ASN A 753 -19.52 12.03 -27.86
C ASN A 753 -20.46 11.78 -29.05
N ASP A 754 -20.29 10.64 -29.72
CA ASP A 754 -21.07 10.23 -30.90
C ASP A 754 -22.59 10.21 -30.63
N LYS A 755 -23.03 9.86 -29.40
CA LYS A 755 -24.45 9.87 -29.03
C LYS A 755 -25.06 11.27 -29.03
N ILE A 756 -24.29 12.31 -28.67
CA ILE A 756 -24.76 13.70 -28.67
C ILE A 756 -24.77 14.26 -30.11
N MET A 757 -23.80 13.83 -30.93
CA MET A 757 -23.73 14.15 -32.35
C MET A 757 -24.97 13.61 -33.10
N GLU A 758 -25.30 12.33 -32.88
CA GLU A 758 -26.49 11.68 -33.46
C GLU A 758 -27.80 12.37 -33.04
N GLN A 759 -27.86 12.87 -31.80
CA GLN A 759 -29.02 13.59 -31.28
C GLN A 759 -29.11 15.06 -31.72
N LYS A 760 -28.08 15.61 -32.39
CA LYS A 760 -27.98 17.04 -32.78
C LYS A 760 -28.18 18.02 -31.62
N LYS A 761 -27.68 17.69 -30.43
CA LYS A 761 -27.82 18.52 -29.20
C LYS A 761 -26.55 19.24 -28.76
N ALA A 762 -25.54 19.34 -29.63
CA ALA A 762 -24.28 19.99 -29.29
C ALA A 762 -24.46 21.51 -29.13
N ASN A 763 -23.96 22.06 -28.03
CA ASN A 763 -23.98 23.50 -27.74
C ASN A 763 -22.54 24.07 -27.78
N PRO A 764 -22.18 24.85 -28.82
CA PRO A 764 -20.82 25.38 -28.98
C PRO A 764 -20.59 26.72 -28.26
N VAL A 765 -21.55 27.23 -27.47
CA VAL A 765 -21.49 28.59 -26.91
C VAL A 765 -20.22 28.82 -26.07
N ALA A 766 -19.90 27.94 -25.11
CA ALA A 766 -18.67 28.10 -24.31
C ALA A 766 -17.40 28.11 -25.17
N LEU A 767 -17.31 27.22 -26.17
CA LEU A 767 -16.16 27.17 -27.09
C LEU A 767 -16.00 28.46 -27.90
N LEU A 768 -17.12 28.99 -28.42
CA LEU A 768 -17.13 30.25 -29.17
C LEU A 768 -16.72 31.41 -28.27
N LEU A 769 -17.20 31.45 -27.02
CA LEU A 769 -16.83 32.48 -26.06
C LEU A 769 -15.37 32.35 -25.59
N SER A 770 -14.81 31.13 -25.45
CA SER A 770 -13.37 30.95 -25.23
C SER A 770 -12.55 31.43 -26.44
N SER A 771 -13.07 31.27 -27.65
CA SER A 771 -12.45 31.82 -28.87
C SER A 771 -12.47 33.35 -28.89
N VAL A 772 -13.51 33.98 -28.33
CA VAL A 772 -13.54 35.45 -28.12
C VAL A 772 -12.41 35.87 -27.16
N MET A 773 -12.21 35.15 -26.05
CA MET A 773 -11.10 35.43 -25.12
C MET A 773 -9.73 35.31 -25.81
N MET A 774 -9.56 34.28 -26.64
CA MET A 774 -8.35 34.09 -27.46
C MET A 774 -8.13 35.26 -28.43
N LEU A 775 -9.16 35.68 -29.17
CA LEU A 775 -9.06 36.81 -30.10
C LEU A 775 -8.71 38.11 -29.38
N ARG A 776 -9.24 38.34 -28.17
CA ARG A 776 -8.85 39.48 -27.33
C ARG A 776 -7.38 39.38 -26.89
N HIS A 777 -6.93 38.19 -26.48
CA HIS A 777 -5.53 37.97 -26.12
C HIS A 777 -4.57 38.20 -27.30
N LEU A 778 -4.97 37.82 -28.51
CA LEU A 778 -4.25 38.06 -29.77
C LEU A 778 -4.33 39.51 -30.27
N GLN A 779 -4.93 40.43 -29.50
CA GLN A 779 -5.12 41.85 -29.87
C GLN A 779 -5.96 42.05 -31.14
N LEU A 780 -6.99 41.21 -31.33
CA LEU A 780 -7.94 41.23 -32.45
C LEU A 780 -9.38 41.57 -31.99
N PRO A 781 -9.62 42.75 -31.39
CA PRO A 781 -10.90 43.08 -30.76
C PRO A 781 -12.08 43.14 -31.74
N SER A 782 -11.87 43.59 -32.98
CA SER A 782 -12.95 43.68 -33.99
C SER A 782 -13.55 42.31 -34.34
N PHE A 783 -12.71 41.26 -34.40
CA PHE A 783 -13.16 39.89 -34.63
C PHE A 783 -13.83 39.31 -33.39
N ALA A 784 -13.26 39.58 -32.21
CA ALA A 784 -13.82 39.17 -30.93
C ALA A 784 -15.23 39.75 -30.73
N ASP A 785 -15.42 41.05 -30.97
CA ASP A 785 -16.68 41.75 -30.76
C ASP A 785 -17.76 41.29 -31.76
N ARG A 786 -17.37 40.99 -33.01
CA ARG A 786 -18.29 40.43 -34.00
C ARG A 786 -18.79 39.05 -33.59
N LEU A 787 -17.89 38.18 -33.10
CA LEU A 787 -18.25 36.85 -32.63
C LEU A 787 -19.11 36.92 -31.36
N GLU A 788 -18.70 37.70 -30.36
CA GLU A 788 -19.43 37.86 -29.11
C GLU A 788 -20.83 38.45 -29.33
N SER A 789 -20.95 39.48 -30.18
CA SER A 789 -22.25 40.10 -30.49
C SER A 789 -23.19 39.12 -31.20
N SER A 790 -22.65 38.22 -32.03
CA SER A 790 -23.45 37.20 -32.72
C SER A 790 -23.97 36.15 -31.73
N VAL A 791 -23.12 35.70 -30.80
CA VAL A 791 -23.52 34.76 -29.73
C VAL A 791 -24.54 35.39 -28.80
N LYS A 792 -24.33 36.65 -28.36
CA LYS A 792 -25.29 37.38 -27.51
C LYS A 792 -26.64 37.55 -28.19
N ARG A 793 -26.66 37.93 -29.47
CA ARG A 793 -27.91 38.08 -30.24
C ARG A 793 -28.70 36.77 -30.27
N LEU A 794 -28.03 35.66 -30.56
CA LEU A 794 -28.66 34.34 -30.55
C LEU A 794 -29.23 33.98 -29.17
N ILE A 795 -28.49 34.24 -28.10
CA ILE A 795 -28.96 33.98 -26.73
C ILE A 795 -30.20 34.82 -26.42
N SER A 796 -30.21 36.11 -26.80
CA SER A 796 -31.37 36.98 -26.63
C SER A 796 -32.58 36.50 -27.42
N GLU A 797 -32.41 36.15 -28.70
CA GLU A 797 -33.49 35.61 -29.54
C GLU A 797 -34.10 34.33 -28.95
N VAL A 798 -33.25 33.40 -28.48
CA VAL A 798 -33.71 32.14 -27.85
C VAL A 798 -34.41 32.40 -26.51
N PHE A 799 -33.95 33.37 -25.72
CA PHE A 799 -34.61 33.75 -24.46
C PHE A 799 -35.97 34.42 -24.71
N ASP A 800 -36.05 35.32 -25.69
CA ASP A 800 -37.31 35.98 -26.05
C ASP A 800 -38.33 34.97 -26.58
N ASP A 801 -37.91 34.01 -27.41
CA ASP A 801 -38.74 32.88 -27.85
C ASP A 801 -39.17 31.97 -26.68
N ALA A 802 -38.27 31.70 -25.72
CA ALA A 802 -38.60 30.88 -24.55
C ALA A 802 -39.61 31.57 -23.61
N ILE A 803 -39.48 32.89 -23.41
CA ILE A 803 -40.41 33.70 -22.62
C ILE A 803 -41.76 33.82 -23.34
N ALA A 804 -41.76 34.01 -24.66
CA ALA A 804 -42.99 34.06 -25.45
C ALA A 804 -43.75 32.71 -25.49
N ASN A 805 -43.09 31.60 -25.18
CA ASN A 805 -43.69 30.26 -25.05
C ASN A 805 -44.02 29.88 -23.59
N LEU A 806 -43.79 30.78 -22.62
CA LEU A 806 -44.12 30.61 -21.19
C LEU A 806 -45.43 31.31 -20.78
N ASP A 807 -46.03 32.11 -21.67
CA ASP A 807 -47.44 32.55 -21.64
C ASP A 807 -48.31 31.61 -22.49
#